data_AF-A0A938UZG1-F1
#
_entry.id   AF-A0A938UZG1-F1
#
_cell.length_a   1.000
_cell.length_b   1.000
_cell.length_c   1.000
_cell.angle_alpha   90.00
_cell.angle_beta   90.00
_cell.angle_gamma   90.00
#
_symmetry.space_group_name_H-M   'P 1'
#
loop_
_entity.id
_entity.type
_entity.pdbx_description
1 polymer ?
#
loop_
_entity_poly.entity_id
_entity_poly.type
_entity_poly.pdbx_seq_one_letter_code
_entity_poly.pdbx_strand_id
1 'polypeptide(L)'
;MNKTTLIALAAVVVLGAVFFILSREPEQEKLADLSVPGLKLPDEPEPDPEAAKEEKKDPEKEAAEAAKIGPADRIVYTSASGGEVALRRLEKDIWRIEKPVSALAEVYKVRSMLRAFDTAITSNYARRVEAADLPGVMLDEKSRVRVTLLQGDTKLVDLYVGKVDKKDAMNGDEPDTLVMVPDGEAIYYRLPGKDLRTPFEVDLSDLRDKKLFEFKKDDVVRLEVADPREGQTPKIVLEKKPASPKAEGDKGDAGEAKDEWILKEPAGLDVEGVEGFVGSFANVRADAFLDKLPGADAAALDKAYRLTATVKSGDKEETYSLSIGAGRKKGVYARIEGRDGIVLIGKWSAEQLMKSLSDMRRKKIFSFEEKDVEQISVNVPGKTPMTVARDGAEWKFIEPAGEFAAASKVKSLANSLTNFRVGDFLDKVPDDAGLDASAARVTVKLSAAAGSGTTTLLIGKEYKDKDDQERYYGKLDGTSQAFSIQKFSRENVLKEVDDLKDKRLFRIEQEDIASFTIKHPDEELSFAPAKKDGKDVWNLSGPKPKEDVNVSSILSTLASLDVEKTLEDKKPEDVGLDKEGITVSFKLQDGSEHSVTVSEEVDDTSTYATTSAGPLAGKIFLVSKYKVQNLTKKTPDFDKKPSPPGGPGGMPMGMPMGM
;
A
#
# COMPACT_ATOMS: atom_id res chain seq x y z
N MET A 1 56.92 -99.78 7.17
CA MET A 1 56.42 -98.54 6.55
C MET A 1 57.64 -97.71 6.16
N ASN A 2 57.89 -97.47 4.87
CA ASN A 2 59.14 -96.87 4.41
C ASN A 2 59.06 -95.33 4.55
N LYS A 3 60.22 -94.65 4.71
CA LYS A 3 60.29 -93.18 4.92
C LYS A 3 59.45 -92.40 3.89
N THR A 4 59.37 -92.90 2.66
CA THR A 4 58.56 -92.32 1.57
C THR A 4 57.06 -92.34 1.85
N THR A 5 56.55 -93.38 2.52
CA THR A 5 55.14 -93.50 2.91
C THR A 5 54.78 -92.57 4.07
N LEU A 6 55.73 -92.31 4.97
CA LEU A 6 55.54 -91.35 6.08
C LEU A 6 55.50 -89.91 5.56
N ILE A 7 56.34 -89.57 4.58
CA ILE A 7 56.39 -88.23 3.96
C ILE A 7 55.14 -87.97 3.13
N ALA A 8 54.62 -88.98 2.41
CA ALA A 8 53.37 -88.86 1.68
C ALA A 8 52.15 -88.66 2.60
N LEU A 9 52.10 -89.36 3.75
CA LEU A 9 51.02 -89.14 4.74
C LEU A 9 51.11 -87.74 5.38
N ALA A 10 52.32 -87.27 5.71
CA ALA A 10 52.52 -85.94 6.27
C ALA A 10 52.15 -84.84 5.26
N ALA A 11 52.45 -85.02 3.97
CA ALA A 11 52.07 -84.07 2.93
C ALA A 11 50.55 -83.99 2.72
N VAL A 12 49.82 -85.10 2.82
CA VAL A 12 48.34 -85.11 2.72
C VAL A 12 47.68 -84.47 3.93
N VAL A 13 48.23 -84.64 5.14
CA VAL A 13 47.71 -83.97 6.34
C VAL A 13 47.99 -82.46 6.31
N VAL A 14 49.16 -82.04 5.81
CA VAL A 14 49.48 -80.61 5.67
C VAL A 14 48.66 -79.97 4.55
N LEU A 15 48.47 -80.63 3.41
CA LEU A 15 47.58 -80.13 2.33
C LEU A 15 46.12 -80.10 2.78
N GLY A 16 45.65 -81.10 3.53
CA GLY A 16 44.31 -81.10 4.12
C GLY A 16 44.11 -79.99 5.16
N ALA A 17 45.11 -79.70 5.99
CA ALA A 17 45.07 -78.60 6.96
C ALA A 17 45.13 -77.23 6.28
N VAL A 18 45.93 -77.07 5.24
CA VAL A 18 46.01 -75.83 4.45
C VAL A 18 44.71 -75.60 3.66
N PHE A 19 44.10 -76.64 3.09
CA PHE A 19 42.81 -76.54 2.41
C PHE A 19 41.66 -76.27 3.41
N PHE A 20 41.70 -76.83 4.62
CA PHE A 20 40.73 -76.55 5.69
C PHE A 20 40.85 -75.12 6.24
N ILE A 21 42.07 -74.56 6.30
CA ILE A 21 42.30 -73.16 6.69
C ILE A 21 41.92 -72.19 5.55
N LEU A 22 42.14 -72.56 4.28
CA LEU A 22 41.78 -71.73 3.12
C LEU A 22 40.28 -71.82 2.74
N SER A 23 39.56 -72.87 3.18
CA SER A 23 38.11 -73.03 2.92
C SER A 23 37.22 -72.52 4.06
N ARG A 24 37.80 -72.05 5.17
CA ARG A 24 37.06 -71.22 6.12
C ARG A 24 36.90 -69.84 5.48
N GLU A 25 35.72 -69.56 4.94
CA GLU A 25 35.29 -68.17 4.85
C GLU A 25 35.52 -67.55 6.23
N PRO A 26 36.24 -66.42 6.34
CA PRO A 26 36.41 -65.76 7.62
C PRO A 26 35.00 -65.51 8.16
N GLU A 27 34.71 -66.09 9.32
CA GLU A 27 33.45 -65.88 10.03
C GLU A 27 33.31 -64.36 10.18
N GLN A 28 32.41 -63.75 9.41
CA GLN A 28 32.20 -62.30 9.45
C GLN A 28 31.80 -61.97 10.88
N GLU A 29 32.72 -61.34 11.61
CA GLU A 29 32.46 -60.83 12.96
C GLU A 29 31.16 -60.02 12.90
N LYS A 30 30.14 -60.44 13.65
CA LYS A 30 28.84 -59.79 13.63
C LYS A 30 28.97 -58.41 14.29
N LEU A 31 29.17 -57.38 13.47
CA LEU A 31 29.25 -56.00 13.91
C LEU A 31 27.89 -55.53 14.45
N ALA A 32 27.91 -54.63 15.41
CA ALA A 32 26.69 -54.07 16.00
C ALA A 32 25.92 -53.23 14.99
N ASP A 33 24.60 -53.43 14.92
CA ASP A 33 23.69 -52.63 14.11
C ASP A 33 23.65 -51.17 14.60
N LEU A 34 23.38 -50.23 13.70
CA LEU A 34 23.12 -48.83 14.05
C LEU A 34 21.63 -48.66 14.34
N SER A 35 21.29 -48.00 15.45
CA SER A 35 19.93 -47.57 15.77
C SER A 35 19.96 -46.18 16.40
N VAL A 36 19.36 -45.21 15.73
CA VAL A 36 19.13 -43.85 16.23
C VAL A 36 17.62 -43.57 16.16
N PRO A 37 16.96 -43.20 17.27
CA PRO A 37 15.54 -42.86 17.26
C PRO A 37 15.22 -41.69 16.31
N GLY A 38 14.00 -41.66 15.78
CA GLY A 38 13.52 -40.55 14.95
C GLY A 38 13.30 -39.28 15.79
N LEU A 39 13.39 -38.11 15.16
CA LEU A 39 13.22 -36.81 15.79
C LEU A 39 11.76 -36.33 15.68
N LYS A 40 11.18 -35.88 16.79
CA LYS A 40 9.92 -35.12 16.77
C LYS A 40 10.20 -33.75 16.17
N LEU A 41 9.46 -33.36 15.12
CA LEU A 41 9.68 -32.07 14.49
C LEU A 41 9.04 -30.95 15.34
N PRO A 42 9.60 -29.72 15.33
CA PRO A 42 9.05 -28.60 16.10
C PRO A 42 7.60 -28.21 15.74
N ASP A 43 7.15 -28.57 14.53
CA ASP A 43 5.85 -28.20 13.97
C ASP A 43 4.84 -29.35 13.91
N GLU A 44 5.22 -30.56 14.34
CA GLU A 44 4.29 -31.69 14.38
C GLU A 44 3.16 -31.38 15.38
N PRO A 45 1.88 -31.40 14.96
CA PRO A 45 0.77 -31.23 15.88
C PRO A 45 0.82 -32.32 16.95
N GLU A 46 0.46 -31.97 18.19
CA GLU A 46 0.29 -33.03 19.19
C GLU A 46 -0.81 -33.98 18.71
N PRO A 47 -0.60 -35.31 18.82
CA PRO A 47 -1.58 -36.26 18.36
C PRO A 47 -2.90 -36.02 19.10
N ASP A 48 -3.99 -35.85 18.35
CA ASP A 48 -5.33 -35.69 18.91
C ASP A 48 -5.73 -36.99 19.64
N PRO A 49 -5.92 -36.95 20.96
CA PRO A 49 -6.25 -38.14 21.75
C PRO A 49 -7.62 -38.75 21.40
N GLU A 50 -8.51 -38.01 20.72
CA GLU A 50 -9.79 -38.54 20.20
C GLU A 50 -9.65 -39.15 18.80
N ALA A 51 -8.89 -38.52 17.89
CA ALA A 51 -8.64 -39.07 16.54
C ALA A 51 -7.85 -40.40 16.55
N ALA A 52 -6.98 -40.61 17.54
CA ALA A 52 -6.26 -41.87 17.74
C ALA A 52 -7.18 -43.07 18.03
N LYS A 53 -8.44 -42.84 18.43
CA LYS A 53 -9.41 -43.91 18.70
C LYS A 53 -10.23 -44.33 17.48
N GLU A 54 -10.26 -43.52 16.41
CA GLU A 54 -11.14 -43.74 15.26
C GLU A 54 -10.42 -44.27 14.01
N GLU A 55 -9.10 -44.06 13.85
CA GLU A 55 -8.32 -44.67 12.76
C GLU A 55 -7.65 -45.98 13.20
N LYS A 56 -7.90 -47.08 12.48
CA LYS A 56 -7.04 -48.28 12.56
C LYS A 56 -5.68 -47.98 11.92
N LYS A 57 -4.83 -47.24 12.62
CA LYS A 57 -3.42 -47.09 12.25
C LYS A 57 -2.68 -48.40 12.55
N ASP A 58 -1.68 -48.67 11.71
CA ASP A 58 -0.77 -49.80 11.87
C ASP A 58 -0.01 -49.65 13.21
N PRO A 59 -0.14 -50.61 14.15
CA PRO A 59 0.47 -50.49 15.48
C PRO A 59 2.00 -50.35 15.44
N GLU A 60 2.65 -50.81 14.37
CA GLU A 60 4.09 -50.63 14.17
C GLU A 60 4.44 -49.17 13.85
N LYS A 61 3.57 -48.46 13.11
CA LYS A 61 3.73 -47.02 12.84
C LYS A 61 3.46 -46.18 14.07
N GLU A 62 2.44 -46.53 14.86
CA GLU A 62 2.11 -45.83 16.10
C GLU A 62 3.24 -45.98 17.15
N ALA A 63 3.82 -47.18 17.27
CA ALA A 63 4.98 -47.42 18.11
C ALA A 63 6.22 -46.63 17.65
N ALA A 64 6.46 -46.55 16.33
CA ALA A 64 7.57 -45.78 15.75
C ALA A 64 7.39 -44.27 15.96
N GLU A 65 6.17 -43.75 15.89
CA GLU A 65 5.84 -42.34 16.13
C GLU A 65 5.96 -41.98 17.62
N ALA A 66 5.52 -42.87 18.52
CA ALA A 66 5.67 -42.71 19.97
C ALA A 66 7.13 -42.81 20.46
N ALA A 67 8.00 -43.46 19.70
CA ALA A 67 9.43 -43.62 20.02
C ALA A 67 10.30 -42.41 19.61
N LYS A 68 9.72 -41.36 19.02
CA LYS A 68 10.48 -40.17 18.61
C LYS A 68 11.04 -39.39 19.81
N ILE A 69 12.28 -38.93 19.69
CA ILE A 69 12.95 -38.08 20.68
C ILE A 69 12.60 -36.60 20.46
N GLY A 70 12.60 -35.81 21.54
CA GLY A 70 12.11 -34.43 21.54
C GLY A 70 12.78 -33.51 20.50
N PRO A 71 12.16 -32.38 20.14
CA PRO A 71 12.64 -31.56 19.03
C PRO A 71 13.96 -30.90 19.36
N ALA A 72 14.91 -30.97 18.42
CA ALA A 72 16.17 -30.26 18.52
C ALA A 72 15.94 -28.74 18.62
N ASP A 73 16.68 -28.08 19.49
CA ASP A 73 16.75 -26.61 19.61
C ASP A 73 18.08 -26.05 19.09
N ARG A 74 19.05 -26.92 18.80
CA ARG A 74 20.34 -26.56 18.23
C ARG A 74 20.80 -27.56 17.17
N ILE A 75 21.39 -27.04 16.10
CA ILE A 75 22.00 -27.81 15.02
C ILE A 75 23.44 -27.34 14.89
N VAL A 76 24.40 -28.25 14.96
CA VAL A 76 25.81 -27.95 14.71
C VAL A 76 26.30 -28.90 13.63
N TYR A 77 26.88 -28.36 12.55
CA TYR A 77 27.48 -29.18 11.52
C TYR A 77 28.71 -28.54 10.88
N THR A 78 29.55 -29.36 10.27
CA THR A 78 30.68 -28.87 9.44
C THR A 78 30.26 -28.82 7.98
N SER A 79 30.20 -27.63 7.39
CA SER A 79 29.89 -27.45 5.96
C SER A 79 30.97 -28.10 5.08
N ALA A 80 30.59 -28.55 3.88
CA ALA A 80 31.51 -29.08 2.87
C ALA A 80 32.64 -28.10 2.47
N SER A 81 32.48 -26.80 2.74
CA SER A 81 33.51 -25.78 2.55
C SER A 81 34.52 -25.66 3.70
N GLY A 82 34.40 -26.47 4.76
CA GLY A 82 35.39 -26.60 5.84
C GLY A 82 35.14 -25.73 7.07
N GLY A 83 33.93 -25.18 7.27
CA GLY A 83 33.58 -24.35 8.43
C GLY A 83 32.45 -24.93 9.29
N GLU A 84 32.50 -24.67 10.60
CA GLU A 84 31.39 -24.99 11.53
C GLU A 84 30.23 -24.01 11.33
N VAL A 85 29.03 -24.57 11.16
CA VAL A 85 27.77 -23.85 11.17
C VAL A 85 27.00 -24.27 12.41
N ALA A 86 26.60 -23.30 13.22
CA ALA A 86 25.80 -23.52 14.41
C ALA A 86 24.50 -22.73 14.29
N LEU A 87 23.36 -23.40 14.46
CA LEU A 87 22.04 -22.79 14.48
C LEU A 87 21.37 -23.03 15.83
N ARG A 88 20.64 -22.02 16.32
CA ARG A 88 19.83 -22.09 17.54
C ARG A 88 18.40 -21.64 17.24
N ARG A 89 17.43 -22.37 17.77
CA ARG A 89 16.02 -21.99 17.74
C ARG A 89 15.76 -20.87 18.75
N LEU A 90 15.12 -19.80 18.31
CA LEU A 90 14.67 -18.70 19.16
C LEU A 90 13.22 -18.91 19.59
N GLU A 91 12.36 -19.14 18.61
CA GLU A 91 10.93 -19.41 18.77
C GLU A 91 10.49 -20.44 17.72
N LYS A 92 9.18 -20.76 17.66
CA LYS A 92 8.63 -21.60 16.60
C LYS A 92 9.00 -21.00 15.23
N ASP A 93 9.61 -21.81 14.36
CA ASP A 93 10.07 -21.43 13.02
C ASP A 93 11.12 -20.32 12.91
N ILE A 94 11.60 -19.78 14.03
CA ILE A 94 12.62 -18.72 14.02
C ILE A 94 13.94 -19.32 14.51
N TRP A 95 14.90 -19.39 13.59
CA TRP A 95 16.24 -19.91 13.84
C TRP A 95 17.28 -18.84 13.58
N ARG A 96 18.34 -18.84 14.39
CA ARG A 96 19.50 -17.96 14.26
C ARG A 96 20.75 -18.79 13.99
N ILE A 97 21.49 -18.39 12.96
CA ILE A 97 22.87 -18.81 12.75
C ILE A 97 23.73 -18.09 13.80
N GLU A 98 24.43 -18.84 14.64
CA GLU A 98 25.38 -18.33 15.64
C GLU A 98 26.81 -18.29 15.07
N LYS A 99 27.12 -19.20 14.14
CA LYS A 99 28.42 -19.30 13.48
C LYS A 99 28.26 -19.68 12.00
N PRO A 100 29.13 -19.17 11.12
CA PRO A 100 30.21 -18.23 11.41
C PRO A 100 29.74 -16.76 11.48
N VAL A 101 28.47 -16.49 11.16
CA VAL A 101 27.87 -15.15 11.16
C VAL A 101 26.59 -15.12 11.97
N SER A 102 26.36 -14.04 12.71
CA SER A 102 25.08 -13.83 13.42
C SER A 102 24.00 -13.36 12.46
N ALA A 103 23.07 -14.24 12.06
CA ALA A 103 21.97 -13.94 11.14
C ALA A 103 20.74 -14.83 11.38
N LEU A 104 19.57 -14.42 10.87
CA LEU A 104 18.42 -15.32 10.79
C LEU A 104 18.70 -16.43 9.77
N ALA A 105 18.22 -17.63 10.06
CA ALA A 105 18.31 -18.78 9.16
C ALA A 105 17.02 -18.94 8.36
N GLU A 106 17.18 -19.36 7.11
CA GLU A 106 16.07 -19.67 6.21
C GLU A 106 15.34 -20.93 6.71
N VAL A 107 14.08 -20.76 7.11
CA VAL A 107 13.33 -21.78 7.84
C VAL A 107 13.13 -23.07 7.04
N TYR A 108 12.94 -23.01 5.73
CA TYR A 108 12.76 -24.22 4.92
C TYR A 108 14.05 -25.03 4.82
N LYS A 109 15.22 -24.39 4.77
CA LYS A 109 16.52 -25.07 4.86
C LYS A 109 16.68 -25.78 6.20
N VAL A 110 16.38 -25.09 7.31
CA VAL A 110 16.45 -25.68 8.65
C VAL A 110 15.46 -26.85 8.80
N ARG A 111 14.23 -26.70 8.32
CA ARG A 111 13.24 -27.79 8.30
C ARG A 111 13.73 -28.98 7.49
N SER A 112 14.38 -28.76 6.34
CA SER A 112 14.97 -29.84 5.55
C SER A 112 16.08 -30.58 6.31
N MET A 113 16.90 -29.87 7.09
CA MET A 113 17.93 -30.48 7.94
C MET A 113 17.31 -31.36 9.03
N LEU A 114 16.27 -30.88 9.71
CA LEU A 114 15.59 -31.63 10.77
C LEU A 114 14.81 -32.84 10.23
N ARG A 115 14.16 -32.70 9.07
CA ARG A 115 13.42 -33.78 8.41
C ARG A 115 14.29 -34.95 8.00
N ALA A 116 15.58 -34.74 7.73
CA ALA A 116 16.51 -35.84 7.47
C ALA A 116 16.57 -36.85 8.65
N PHE A 117 16.18 -36.43 9.86
CA PHE A 117 16.23 -37.23 11.08
C PHE A 117 14.85 -37.49 11.69
N ASP A 118 13.74 -37.16 11.02
CA ASP A 118 12.39 -37.27 11.60
C ASP A 118 11.91 -38.72 11.82
N THR A 119 12.55 -39.65 11.12
CA THR A 119 12.30 -41.08 11.13
C THR A 119 13.52 -41.80 11.67
N ALA A 120 13.30 -42.93 12.36
CA ALA A 120 14.40 -43.69 12.95
C ALA A 120 15.44 -44.09 11.89
N ILE A 121 16.71 -44.00 12.27
CA ILE A 121 17.84 -44.41 11.44
C ILE A 121 18.29 -45.78 11.94
N THR A 122 18.05 -46.80 11.13
CA THR A 122 18.47 -48.17 11.42
C THR A 122 19.30 -48.74 10.27
N SER A 123 20.41 -49.41 10.59
CA SER A 123 21.20 -50.14 9.59
C SER A 123 21.72 -51.44 10.17
N ASN A 124 21.46 -52.53 9.45
CA ASN A 124 22.07 -53.84 9.65
C ASN A 124 23.29 -54.06 8.73
N TYR A 125 23.58 -53.11 7.84
CA TYR A 125 24.81 -53.10 7.06
C TYR A 125 25.87 -52.32 7.81
N ALA A 126 26.90 -53.02 8.27
CA ALA A 126 28.05 -52.45 8.96
C ALA A 126 29.33 -53.02 8.35
N ARG A 127 30.31 -52.16 8.09
CA ARG A 127 31.61 -52.59 7.56
C ARG A 127 32.75 -51.84 8.25
N ARG A 128 33.69 -52.60 8.81
CA ARG A 128 34.97 -52.06 9.29
C ARG A 128 35.77 -51.54 8.10
N VAL A 129 36.35 -50.35 8.26
CA VAL A 129 37.08 -49.64 7.22
C VAL A 129 38.43 -49.20 7.76
N GLU A 130 39.48 -49.42 6.97
CA GLU A 130 40.82 -48.95 7.30
C GLU A 130 40.94 -47.46 7.03
N ALA A 131 41.82 -46.77 7.77
CA ALA A 131 42.00 -45.32 7.65
C ALA A 131 42.33 -44.88 6.20
N ALA A 132 43.05 -45.71 5.44
CA ALA A 132 43.41 -45.44 4.05
C ALA A 132 42.21 -45.45 3.08
N ASP A 133 41.11 -46.12 3.44
CA ASP A 133 39.93 -46.28 2.59
C ASP A 133 38.83 -45.25 2.90
N LEU A 134 38.92 -44.55 4.05
CA LEU A 134 37.98 -43.50 4.46
C LEU A 134 37.73 -42.40 3.40
N PRO A 135 38.74 -41.94 2.62
CA PRO A 135 38.50 -40.97 1.55
C PRO A 135 37.56 -41.48 0.45
N GLY A 136 37.60 -42.78 0.13
CA GLY A 136 36.75 -43.38 -0.92
C GLY A 136 35.25 -43.36 -0.58
N VAL A 137 34.94 -43.31 0.72
CA VAL A 137 33.57 -43.23 1.27
C VAL A 137 33.26 -41.85 1.86
N MET A 138 34.16 -40.88 1.69
CA MET A 138 34.05 -39.50 2.19
C MET A 138 33.84 -39.40 3.71
N LEU A 139 34.36 -40.36 4.48
CA LEU A 139 34.30 -40.37 5.95
C LEU A 139 35.63 -39.96 6.60
N ASP A 140 36.61 -39.58 5.79
CA ASP A 140 37.85 -38.97 6.27
C ASP A 140 37.60 -37.54 6.79
N GLU A 141 38.54 -37.03 7.57
CA GLU A 141 38.42 -35.72 8.22
C GLU A 141 38.17 -34.55 7.24
N LYS A 142 38.65 -34.64 6.00
CA LYS A 142 38.52 -33.55 5.01
C LYS A 142 37.19 -33.57 4.27
N SER A 143 36.55 -34.72 4.16
CA SER A 143 35.36 -34.91 3.31
C SER A 143 34.06 -35.12 4.08
N ARG A 144 34.15 -35.58 5.33
CA ARG A 144 32.98 -35.89 6.16
C ARG A 144 32.23 -34.62 6.58
N VAL A 145 30.92 -34.75 6.71
CA VAL A 145 30.08 -33.77 7.39
C VAL A 145 29.79 -34.32 8.78
N ARG A 146 30.24 -33.67 9.86
CA ARG A 146 29.75 -34.00 11.20
C ARG A 146 28.42 -33.29 11.39
N VAL A 147 27.38 -34.01 11.80
CA VAL A 147 26.07 -33.45 12.16
C VAL A 147 25.79 -33.77 13.62
N THR A 148 25.52 -32.75 14.41
CA THR A 148 25.11 -32.86 15.80
C THR A 148 23.80 -32.10 16.02
N LEU A 149 22.75 -32.82 16.42
CA LEU A 149 21.46 -32.23 16.82
C LEU A 149 21.35 -32.27 18.33
N LEU A 150 20.98 -31.15 18.96
CA LEU A 150 20.89 -31.05 20.41
C LEU A 150 19.54 -30.52 20.88
N GLN A 151 19.18 -30.91 22.11
CA GLN A 151 18.16 -30.28 22.92
C GLN A 151 18.79 -29.91 24.27
N GLY A 152 18.98 -28.62 24.52
CA GLY A 152 19.88 -28.15 25.57
C GLY A 152 21.30 -28.70 25.38
N ASP A 153 21.83 -29.34 26.42
CA ASP A 153 23.16 -29.98 26.38
C ASP A 153 23.12 -31.45 25.91
N THR A 154 21.93 -32.01 25.68
CA THR A 154 21.75 -33.41 25.27
C THR A 154 21.95 -33.55 23.76
N LYS A 155 22.89 -34.40 23.34
CA LYS A 155 23.03 -34.81 21.94
C LYS A 155 21.94 -35.82 21.59
N LEU A 156 21.03 -35.41 20.72
CA LEU A 156 19.98 -36.27 20.15
C LEU A 156 20.54 -37.11 19.00
N VAL A 157 21.43 -36.50 18.19
CA VAL A 157 22.12 -37.13 17.06
C VAL A 157 23.57 -36.63 17.05
N ASP A 158 24.54 -37.51 16.80
CA ASP A 158 25.93 -37.15 16.51
C ASP A 158 26.51 -38.17 15.51
N LEU A 159 26.65 -37.80 14.24
CA LEU A 159 27.07 -38.68 13.16
C LEU A 159 28.10 -38.01 12.25
N TYR A 160 29.08 -38.79 11.78
CA TYR A 160 29.83 -38.45 10.57
C TYR A 160 29.06 -38.95 9.35
N VAL A 161 28.76 -38.04 8.44
CA VAL A 161 28.03 -38.29 7.21
C VAL A 161 29.00 -38.27 6.04
N GLY A 162 29.06 -39.40 5.34
CA GLY A 162 29.97 -39.68 4.24
C GLY A 162 29.32 -39.52 2.89
N LYS A 163 29.69 -40.39 1.96
CA LYS A 163 29.23 -40.38 0.57
C LYS A 163 27.75 -40.74 0.47
N VAL A 164 27.06 -40.06 -0.46
CA VAL A 164 25.73 -40.42 -0.93
C VAL A 164 25.85 -41.22 -2.22
N ASP A 165 25.41 -42.49 -2.24
CA ASP A 165 25.43 -43.33 -3.44
C ASP A 165 24.10 -43.17 -4.19
N LYS A 166 24.18 -42.53 -5.37
CA LYS A 166 23.02 -42.22 -6.23
C LYS A 166 22.73 -43.30 -7.28
N LYS A 167 23.38 -44.47 -7.20
CA LYS A 167 23.28 -45.52 -8.22
C LYS A 167 21.86 -46.05 -8.44
N ASP A 168 20.98 -45.96 -7.45
CA ASP A 168 19.59 -46.41 -7.55
C ASP A 168 18.59 -45.26 -7.84
N ALA A 169 19.04 -43.99 -7.80
CA ALA A 169 18.21 -42.82 -8.05
C ALA A 169 17.73 -42.67 -9.51
N MET A 170 18.31 -43.42 -10.46
CA MET A 170 17.82 -43.47 -11.85
C MET A 170 16.49 -44.22 -12.01
N ASN A 171 16.06 -44.98 -11.00
CA ASN A 171 14.79 -45.72 -10.99
C ASN A 171 13.70 -45.08 -10.10
N GLY A 172 13.97 -43.91 -9.49
CA GLY A 172 13.04 -43.22 -8.60
C GLY A 172 13.20 -43.52 -7.10
N ASP A 173 14.21 -44.31 -6.72
CA ASP A 173 14.52 -44.61 -5.32
C ASP A 173 15.35 -43.48 -4.65
N GLU A 174 15.15 -43.27 -3.35
CA GLU A 174 15.95 -42.33 -2.55
C GLU A 174 17.41 -42.83 -2.43
N PRO A 175 18.40 -41.93 -2.44
CA PRO A 175 19.80 -42.34 -2.44
C PRO A 175 20.24 -42.84 -1.06
N ASP A 176 21.25 -43.71 -1.06
CA ASP A 176 21.79 -44.27 0.17
C ASP A 176 22.90 -43.38 0.74
N THR A 177 22.94 -43.22 2.06
CA THR A 177 24.01 -42.47 2.73
C THR A 177 24.89 -43.38 3.57
N LEU A 178 26.21 -43.21 3.46
CA LEU A 178 27.17 -43.84 4.36
C LEU A 178 27.38 -42.96 5.60
N VAL A 179 27.32 -43.55 6.80
CA VAL A 179 27.54 -42.84 8.07
C VAL A 179 28.49 -43.58 8.99
N MET A 180 29.13 -42.87 9.91
CA MET A 180 29.99 -43.43 10.96
C MET A 180 29.69 -42.74 12.30
N VAL A 181 29.69 -43.50 13.39
CA VAL A 181 29.49 -42.96 14.74
C VAL A 181 30.80 -42.32 15.21
N PRO A 182 30.80 -41.08 15.71
CA PRO A 182 31.98 -40.45 16.30
C PRO A 182 32.52 -41.23 17.50
N ASP A 183 33.84 -41.20 17.69
CA ASP A 183 34.56 -41.79 18.83
C ASP A 183 34.37 -43.31 19.02
N GLY A 184 33.77 -44.00 18.04
CA GLY A 184 33.61 -45.46 17.98
C GLY A 184 34.69 -46.18 17.16
N GLU A 185 34.50 -47.48 16.94
CA GLU A 185 35.31 -48.23 15.97
C GLU A 185 35.16 -47.63 14.57
N ALA A 186 36.18 -47.79 13.71
CA ALA A 186 36.15 -47.36 12.31
C ALA A 186 35.20 -48.26 11.49
N ILE A 187 33.90 -48.14 11.76
CA ILE A 187 32.80 -48.87 11.13
C ILE A 187 31.91 -47.84 10.45
N TYR A 188 31.66 -48.03 9.16
CA TYR A 188 30.60 -47.29 8.49
C TYR A 188 29.37 -48.15 8.29
N TYR A 189 28.23 -47.48 8.27
CA TYR A 189 26.89 -48.03 8.06
C TYR A 189 26.34 -47.52 6.75
N ARG A 190 25.51 -48.34 6.06
CA ARG A 190 24.80 -47.93 4.85
C ARG A 190 23.33 -47.72 5.18
N LEU A 191 22.86 -46.50 5.04
CA LEU A 191 21.46 -46.14 5.27
C LEU A 191 20.70 -46.18 3.94
N PRO A 192 19.85 -47.18 3.71
CA PRO A 192 19.09 -47.27 2.48
C PRO A 192 18.02 -46.18 2.41
N GLY A 193 17.87 -45.53 1.25
CA GLY A 193 16.79 -44.58 0.99
C GLY A 193 16.74 -43.42 1.98
N LYS A 194 17.90 -42.86 2.33
CA LYS A 194 18.02 -41.70 3.24
C LYS A 194 19.18 -40.83 2.79
N ASP A 195 18.89 -39.59 2.37
CA ASP A 195 19.91 -38.57 2.13
C ASP A 195 20.16 -37.73 3.41
N LEU A 196 21.24 -38.03 4.12
CA LEU A 196 21.63 -37.25 5.31
C LEU A 196 22.69 -36.19 5.01
N ARG A 197 23.17 -36.07 3.76
CA ARG A 197 24.29 -35.19 3.42
C ARG A 197 23.81 -33.89 2.77
N THR A 198 22.98 -34.00 1.74
CA THR A 198 22.56 -32.86 0.91
C THR A 198 21.95 -31.70 1.72
N PRO A 199 21.10 -31.94 2.76
CA PRO A 199 20.56 -30.84 3.57
C PRO A 199 21.60 -29.99 4.30
N PHE A 200 22.83 -30.50 4.48
CA PHE A 200 23.93 -29.83 5.19
C PHE A 200 25.00 -29.27 4.23
N GLU A 201 24.85 -29.46 2.92
CA GLU A 201 25.73 -28.90 1.88
C GLU A 201 25.12 -27.63 1.26
N VAL A 202 24.51 -26.78 2.10
CA VAL A 202 23.92 -25.50 1.70
C VAL A 202 24.96 -24.38 1.88
N ASP A 203 25.10 -23.52 0.87
CA ASP A 203 25.93 -22.33 0.96
C ASP A 203 25.42 -21.40 2.07
N LEU A 204 26.35 -20.81 2.83
CA LEU A 204 25.99 -19.95 3.97
C LEU A 204 25.10 -18.78 3.56
N SER A 205 25.26 -18.23 2.35
CA SER A 205 24.39 -17.17 1.82
C SER A 205 22.94 -17.62 1.63
N ASP A 206 22.72 -18.88 1.25
CA ASP A 206 21.40 -19.46 1.00
C ASP A 206 20.74 -19.97 2.28
N LEU A 207 21.55 -20.26 3.31
CA LEU A 207 21.06 -20.57 4.65
C LEU A 207 20.57 -19.31 5.39
N ARG A 208 20.96 -18.11 4.98
CA ARG A 208 20.54 -16.86 5.62
C ARG A 208 19.16 -16.44 5.14
N ASP A 209 18.26 -16.12 6.09
CA ASP A 209 17.00 -15.47 5.73
C ASP A 209 17.30 -14.08 5.15
N LYS A 210 16.59 -13.74 4.08
CA LYS A 210 16.69 -12.42 3.45
C LYS A 210 16.19 -11.30 4.37
N LYS A 211 15.30 -11.56 5.33
CA LYS A 211 14.86 -10.57 6.33
C LYS A 211 16.02 -10.22 7.26
N LEU A 212 16.31 -8.93 7.41
CA LEU A 212 17.48 -8.48 8.17
C LEU A 212 17.26 -8.47 9.68
N PHE A 213 16.03 -8.22 10.11
CA PHE A 213 15.68 -8.04 11.52
C PHE A 213 14.56 -8.98 11.97
N GLU A 214 14.65 -9.41 13.22
CA GLU A 214 13.67 -10.30 13.85
C GLU A 214 12.55 -9.56 14.57
N PHE A 215 12.81 -8.33 15.04
CA PHE A 215 11.83 -7.54 15.76
C PHE A 215 10.60 -7.22 14.92
N LYS A 216 9.46 -7.04 15.60
CA LYS A 216 8.21 -6.61 14.97
C LYS A 216 8.14 -5.08 14.97
N LYS A 217 7.46 -4.50 13.99
CA LYS A 217 7.29 -3.06 13.89
C LYS A 217 6.61 -2.46 15.13
N ASP A 218 5.69 -3.21 15.75
CA ASP A 218 4.89 -2.72 16.88
C ASP A 218 5.71 -2.58 18.16
N ASP A 219 6.82 -3.34 18.25
CA ASP A 219 7.79 -3.31 19.34
C ASP A 219 8.77 -2.11 19.22
N VAL A 220 8.77 -1.42 18.07
CA VAL A 220 9.64 -0.24 17.86
C VAL A 220 9.02 0.96 18.59
N VAL A 221 9.75 1.52 19.55
CA VAL A 221 9.32 2.66 20.36
C VAL A 221 10.00 3.98 20.00
N ARG A 222 11.15 3.89 19.32
CA ARG A 222 11.95 5.04 18.89
C ARG A 222 12.68 4.71 17.59
N LEU A 223 12.77 5.69 16.70
CA LEU A 223 13.54 5.61 15.47
C LEU A 223 14.39 6.86 15.31
N GLU A 224 15.68 6.68 15.07
CA GLU A 224 16.61 7.76 14.78
C GLU A 224 17.12 7.65 13.35
N VAL A 225 17.13 8.78 12.64
CA VAL A 225 17.69 8.90 11.29
C VAL A 225 18.83 9.90 11.32
N ALA A 226 19.97 9.48 10.77
CA ALA A 226 21.07 10.36 10.43
C ALA A 226 21.32 10.31 8.91
N ASP A 227 21.03 11.40 8.21
CA ASP A 227 21.32 11.54 6.79
C ASP A 227 22.51 12.50 6.58
N PRO A 228 23.71 12.00 6.24
CA PRO A 228 24.87 12.85 5.99
C PRO A 228 24.88 13.51 4.60
N ARG A 229 23.89 13.24 3.73
CA ARG A 229 23.89 13.69 2.32
C ARG A 229 23.36 15.12 2.12
N GLU A 230 22.70 15.70 3.11
CA GLU A 230 22.03 17.01 3.01
C GLU A 230 22.73 18.13 3.83
N GLY A 231 24.01 17.97 4.16
CA GLY A 231 24.76 18.94 4.99
C GLY A 231 24.61 18.64 6.49
N GLN A 232 24.50 19.69 7.33
CA GLN A 232 24.08 19.52 8.74
C GLN A 232 22.56 19.28 8.78
N THR A 233 22.12 18.14 8.29
CA THR A 233 20.73 17.71 8.44
C THR A 233 20.49 17.46 9.94
N PRO A 234 19.44 18.02 10.54
CA PRO A 234 19.14 17.73 11.93
C PRO A 234 18.91 16.23 12.08
N LYS A 235 19.48 15.67 13.15
CA LYS A 235 19.16 14.31 13.59
C LYS A 235 17.64 14.20 13.68
N ILE A 236 17.04 13.27 12.93
CA ILE A 236 15.59 13.03 13.03
C ILE A 236 15.39 12.03 14.15
N VAL A 237 14.63 12.40 15.17
CA VAL A 237 14.28 11.50 16.27
C VAL A 237 12.77 11.41 16.34
N LEU A 238 12.26 10.20 16.10
CA LEU A 238 10.86 9.86 16.20
C LEU A 238 10.65 9.00 17.45
N GLU A 239 9.63 9.33 18.23
CA GLU A 239 9.24 8.56 19.41
C GLU A 239 7.76 8.22 19.36
N LYS A 240 7.44 7.01 19.79
CA LYS A 240 6.06 6.54 19.92
C LYS A 240 5.51 7.10 21.23
N LYS A 241 4.53 8.00 21.14
CA LYS A 241 3.80 8.53 22.28
C LYS A 241 2.64 7.58 22.59
N PRO A 242 2.57 7.00 23.81
CA PRO A 242 1.46 6.15 24.20
C PRO A 242 0.14 6.90 24.04
N ALA A 243 -0.89 6.21 23.54
CA ALA A 243 -2.21 6.78 23.45
C ALA A 243 -2.68 7.26 24.84
N SER A 244 -3.13 8.51 24.95
CA SER A 244 -3.80 8.96 26.17
C SER A 244 -5.17 8.29 26.27
N PRO A 245 -5.59 7.82 27.46
CA PRO A 245 -6.92 7.24 27.61
C PRO A 245 -7.98 8.26 27.16
N LYS A 246 -8.93 7.82 26.32
CA LYS A 246 -10.07 8.66 25.89
C LYS A 246 -10.77 9.20 27.15
N ALA A 247 -10.95 10.51 27.24
CA ALA A 247 -11.76 11.11 28.31
C ALA A 247 -13.19 10.56 28.21
N GLU A 248 -13.78 10.17 29.35
CA GLU A 248 -15.18 9.74 29.42
C GLU A 248 -16.10 10.82 28.85
N GLY A 249 -16.69 10.57 27.68
CA GLY A 249 -17.68 11.46 27.05
C GLY A 249 -17.47 11.75 25.57
N ASP A 250 -16.33 11.38 24.97
CA ASP A 250 -16.07 11.63 23.55
C ASP A 250 -16.83 10.63 22.65
N LYS A 251 -17.91 11.09 22.01
CA LYS A 251 -18.72 10.33 21.04
C LYS A 251 -18.15 10.39 19.61
N GLY A 252 -16.83 10.44 19.48
CA GLY A 252 -16.12 10.25 18.22
C GLY A 252 -15.98 8.77 17.85
N ASP A 253 -15.89 8.49 16.56
CA ASP A 253 -15.84 7.17 15.92
C ASP A 253 -15.03 6.12 16.71
N ALA A 254 -15.53 4.88 16.71
CA ALA A 254 -15.08 3.76 17.55
C ALA A 254 -13.73 3.17 17.10
N GLY A 255 -12.74 4.02 16.82
CA GLY A 255 -11.34 3.62 16.72
C GLY A 255 -10.73 3.45 18.11
N GLU A 256 -10.08 2.31 18.33
CA GLU A 256 -9.17 2.09 19.46
C GLU A 256 -8.14 3.23 19.53
N ALA A 257 -7.81 3.68 20.74
CA ALA A 257 -6.77 4.67 20.94
C ALA A 257 -5.42 4.06 20.53
N LYS A 258 -4.89 4.51 19.39
CA LYS A 258 -3.61 4.04 18.86
C LYS A 258 -2.51 4.97 19.29
N ASP A 259 -1.36 4.39 19.61
CA ASP A 259 -0.13 5.15 19.82
C ASP A 259 0.17 6.03 18.61
N GLU A 260 0.69 7.23 18.87
CA GLU A 260 1.00 8.21 17.84
C GLU A 260 2.51 8.45 17.76
N TRP A 261 3.05 8.48 16.55
CA TRP A 261 4.44 8.85 16.31
C TRP A 261 4.60 10.37 16.34
N ILE A 262 5.52 10.85 17.16
CA ILE A 262 5.86 12.27 17.26
C ILE A 262 7.30 12.52 16.82
N LEU A 263 7.54 13.67 16.22
CA LEU A 263 8.89 14.16 15.92
C LEU A 263 9.44 14.91 17.14
N LYS A 264 10.44 14.32 17.78
CA LYS A 264 11.14 14.91 18.92
C LYS A 264 12.25 15.85 18.49
N GLU A 265 12.98 15.49 17.45
CA GLU A 265 14.05 16.32 16.88
C GLU A 265 13.95 16.29 15.35
N PRO A 266 13.92 17.46 14.68
CA PRO A 266 13.66 18.78 15.28
C PRO A 266 12.23 18.86 15.85
N ALA A 267 12.07 19.45 17.04
CA ALA A 267 10.75 19.60 17.65
C ALA A 267 9.86 20.61 16.90
N GLY A 268 8.55 20.49 17.05
CA GLY A 268 7.57 21.49 16.57
C GLY A 268 7.08 21.30 15.13
N LEU A 269 7.39 20.17 14.49
CA LEU A 269 6.81 19.81 13.20
C LEU A 269 5.90 18.58 13.35
N ASP A 270 4.76 18.62 12.68
CA ASP A 270 3.90 17.45 12.53
C ASP A 270 4.47 16.49 11.50
N VAL A 271 4.35 15.20 11.79
CA VAL A 271 4.77 14.12 10.89
C VAL A 271 3.58 13.27 10.43
N GLU A 272 3.72 12.63 9.28
CA GLU A 272 2.78 11.65 8.74
C GLU A 272 3.55 10.48 8.10
N GLY A 273 2.91 9.33 7.93
CA GLY A 273 3.51 8.17 7.25
C GLY A 273 4.60 7.42 8.05
N VAL A 274 4.91 7.83 9.28
CA VAL A 274 5.96 7.23 10.12
C VAL A 274 5.73 5.74 10.37
N GLU A 275 4.48 5.32 10.59
CA GLU A 275 4.14 3.91 10.81
C GLU A 275 4.53 3.02 9.62
N GLY A 276 4.31 3.50 8.38
CA GLY A 276 4.73 2.81 7.16
C GLY A 276 6.25 2.78 6.98
N PHE A 277 6.93 3.83 7.45
CA PHE A 277 8.38 3.91 7.45
C PHE A 277 9.02 2.91 8.43
N VAL A 278 8.52 2.84 9.66
CA VAL A 278 8.93 1.84 10.66
C VAL A 278 8.65 0.41 10.16
N GLY A 279 7.49 0.20 9.53
CA GLY A 279 7.14 -1.08 8.91
C GLY A 279 8.12 -1.49 7.81
N SER A 280 8.58 -0.54 6.99
CA SER A 280 9.58 -0.78 5.95
C SER A 280 10.94 -1.13 6.54
N PHE A 281 11.32 -0.50 7.67
CA PHE A 281 12.57 -0.82 8.37
C PHE A 281 12.54 -2.20 9.04
N ALA A 282 11.47 -2.53 9.76
CA ALA A 282 11.32 -3.84 10.42
C ALA A 282 11.28 -5.02 9.42
N ASN A 283 10.79 -4.78 8.20
CA ASN A 283 10.61 -5.81 7.17
C ASN A 283 11.61 -5.71 6.02
N VAL A 284 12.69 -4.94 6.16
CA VAL A 284 13.71 -4.84 5.12
C VAL A 284 14.30 -6.21 4.80
N ARG A 285 14.47 -6.48 3.50
CA ARG A 285 15.04 -7.72 2.98
C ARG A 285 16.28 -7.43 2.13
N ALA A 286 17.27 -8.32 2.22
CA ALA A 286 18.41 -8.36 1.32
C ALA A 286 18.03 -9.07 0.00
N ASP A 287 18.54 -8.53 -1.10
CA ASP A 287 18.58 -9.22 -2.39
C ASP A 287 19.77 -10.20 -2.43
N ALA A 288 20.88 -9.84 -1.79
CA ALA A 288 22.09 -10.66 -1.71
C ALA A 288 22.93 -10.37 -0.46
N PHE A 289 23.73 -11.36 -0.06
CA PHE A 289 24.74 -11.28 1.00
C PHE A 289 26.15 -11.32 0.39
N LEU A 290 27.06 -10.51 0.93
CA LEU A 290 28.42 -10.36 0.44
C LEU A 290 29.38 -10.36 1.63
N ASP A 291 30.51 -11.06 1.52
CA ASP A 291 31.52 -11.09 2.58
C ASP A 291 32.29 -9.77 2.70
N LYS A 292 32.49 -9.08 1.56
CA LYS A 292 33.17 -7.79 1.48
C LYS A 292 32.52 -6.88 0.45
N LEU A 293 32.67 -5.57 0.65
CA LEU A 293 32.30 -4.58 -0.36
C LEU A 293 33.16 -4.77 -1.62
N PRO A 294 32.56 -4.76 -2.82
CA PRO A 294 33.33 -4.76 -4.05
C PRO A 294 33.96 -3.38 -4.27
N GLY A 295 35.24 -3.31 -4.67
CA GLY A 295 35.88 -2.08 -5.13
C GLY A 295 36.17 -1.01 -4.05
N ALA A 296 36.18 0.26 -4.44
CA ALA A 296 36.49 1.42 -3.59
C ALA A 296 35.34 1.85 -2.64
N ASP A 297 34.28 1.05 -2.56
CA ASP A 297 33.02 1.40 -1.88
C ASP A 297 33.05 1.22 -0.36
N ALA A 298 34.12 0.66 0.20
CA ALA A 298 34.28 0.48 1.66
C ALA A 298 34.13 1.80 2.43
N ALA A 299 34.76 2.87 1.95
CA ALA A 299 34.68 4.20 2.55
C ALA A 299 33.31 4.89 2.36
N ALA A 300 32.46 4.39 1.45
CA ALA A 300 31.15 4.98 1.17
C ALA A 300 30.12 4.66 2.26
N LEU A 301 30.31 3.59 3.05
CA LEU A 301 29.46 3.30 4.20
C LEU A 301 29.80 4.14 5.44
N ASP A 302 30.98 4.76 5.50
CA ASP A 302 31.38 5.59 6.64
C ASP A 302 30.63 6.94 6.68
N LYS A 303 30.03 7.34 5.54
CA LYS A 303 29.11 8.48 5.41
C LYS A 303 27.74 8.02 4.91
N ALA A 304 27.29 6.87 5.38
CA ALA A 304 26.00 6.28 5.02
C ALA A 304 24.83 6.96 5.74
N TYR A 305 23.66 6.87 5.12
CA TYR A 305 22.38 7.11 5.77
C TYR A 305 22.17 6.04 6.87
N ARG A 306 21.97 6.44 8.11
CA ARG A 306 21.83 5.51 9.24
C ARG A 306 20.43 5.55 9.82
N LEU A 307 19.85 4.36 9.97
CA LEU A 307 18.63 4.12 10.74
C LEU A 307 18.97 3.38 12.02
N THR A 308 18.43 3.83 13.14
CA THR A 308 18.55 3.15 14.43
C THR A 308 17.17 3.03 15.06
N ALA A 309 16.66 1.80 15.20
CA ALA A 309 15.46 1.53 15.96
C ALA A 309 15.82 1.14 17.39
N THR A 310 15.06 1.66 18.35
CA THR A 310 14.98 1.10 19.71
C THR A 310 13.74 0.25 19.79
N VAL A 311 13.92 -1.01 20.13
CA VAL A 311 12.88 -2.04 20.18
C VAL A 311 12.70 -2.45 21.63
N LYS A 312 11.45 -2.42 22.10
CA LYS A 312 11.09 -2.85 23.45
C LYS A 312 10.27 -4.12 23.38
N SER A 313 10.79 -5.21 23.95
CA SER A 313 10.09 -6.50 24.06
C SER A 313 10.03 -6.90 25.54
N GLY A 314 8.85 -6.76 26.14
CA GLY A 314 8.67 -6.85 27.59
C GLY A 314 9.51 -5.81 28.32
N ASP A 315 10.35 -6.25 29.25
CA ASP A 315 11.27 -5.38 30.02
C ASP A 315 12.62 -5.16 29.33
N LYS A 316 12.87 -5.82 28.19
CA LYS A 316 14.13 -5.67 27.46
C LYS A 316 14.02 -4.57 26.41
N GLU A 317 15.06 -3.76 26.33
CA GLU A 317 15.22 -2.70 25.32
C GLU A 317 16.52 -2.94 24.56
N GLU A 318 16.43 -3.03 23.23
CA GLU A 318 17.57 -3.31 22.36
C GLU A 318 17.59 -2.34 21.17
N THR A 319 18.79 -2.03 20.68
CA THR A 319 18.98 -1.12 19.55
C THR A 319 19.45 -1.87 18.31
N TYR A 320 18.81 -1.58 17.18
CA TYR A 320 19.14 -2.17 15.88
C TYR A 320 19.47 -1.07 14.88
N SER A 321 20.68 -1.11 14.32
CA SER A 321 21.14 -0.08 13.38
C SER A 321 21.49 -0.64 12.00
N LEU A 322 21.10 0.11 10.97
CA LEU A 322 21.40 -0.16 9.56
C LEU A 322 22.04 1.08 8.92
N SER A 323 23.26 0.93 8.43
CA SER A 323 23.99 1.94 7.67
C SER A 323 23.84 1.64 6.18
N ILE A 324 23.18 2.53 5.43
CA ILE A 324 22.80 2.41 4.01
C ILE A 324 23.64 3.36 3.14
N GLY A 325 24.42 2.80 2.21
CA GLY A 325 25.29 3.55 1.31
C GLY A 325 24.56 4.27 0.17
N ALA A 326 25.33 4.91 -0.71
CA ALA A 326 24.82 5.64 -1.86
C ALA A 326 24.28 4.73 -3.00
N GLY A 327 23.34 5.28 -3.76
CA GLY A 327 22.53 4.62 -4.81
C GLY A 327 23.31 4.00 -5.98
N ARG A 328 22.85 2.84 -6.45
CA ARG A 328 23.25 2.20 -7.73
C ARG A 328 22.02 1.81 -8.55
N LYS A 329 22.24 1.45 -9.81
CA LYS A 329 21.18 1.03 -10.75
C LYS A 329 20.29 -0.11 -10.23
N LYS A 330 20.85 -1.05 -9.45
CA LYS A 330 20.14 -2.25 -8.96
C LYS A 330 19.74 -2.19 -7.47
N GLY A 331 20.27 -1.24 -6.70
CA GLY A 331 20.08 -1.21 -5.24
C GLY A 331 21.19 -0.46 -4.52
N VAL A 332 21.30 -0.66 -3.22
CA VAL A 332 22.31 -0.06 -2.34
C VAL A 332 22.97 -1.11 -1.47
N TYR A 333 24.25 -0.94 -1.17
CA TYR A 333 24.88 -1.74 -0.12
C TYR A 333 24.55 -1.16 1.25
N ALA A 334 24.38 -2.05 2.23
CA ALA A 334 24.18 -1.67 3.61
C ALA A 334 24.94 -2.60 4.56
N ARG A 335 25.12 -2.14 5.79
CA ARG A 335 25.73 -2.87 6.90
C ARG A 335 24.81 -2.81 8.11
N ILE A 336 24.62 -3.95 8.77
CA ILE A 336 23.94 -4.03 10.05
C ILE A 336 25.01 -3.87 11.13
N GLU A 337 24.86 -2.90 12.03
CA GLU A 337 25.85 -2.68 13.09
C GLU A 337 25.93 -3.91 14.02
N GLY A 338 27.15 -4.28 14.41
CA GLY A 338 27.41 -5.47 15.23
C GLY A 338 27.33 -6.81 14.50
N ARG A 339 27.19 -6.82 13.16
CA ARG A 339 27.22 -8.04 12.33
C ARG A 339 28.25 -7.94 11.22
N ASP A 340 28.93 -9.04 10.95
CA ASP A 340 29.88 -9.13 9.84
C ASP A 340 29.18 -9.24 8.48
N GLY A 341 29.86 -8.75 7.45
CA GLY A 341 29.43 -8.80 6.06
C GLY A 341 28.57 -7.60 5.63
N ILE A 342 28.12 -7.69 4.37
CA ILE A 342 27.46 -6.62 3.65
C ILE A 342 26.21 -7.17 2.98
N VAL A 343 25.15 -6.37 2.96
CA VAL A 343 23.89 -6.74 2.29
C VAL A 343 23.67 -5.83 1.09
N LEU A 344 23.12 -6.38 0.01
CA LEU A 344 22.54 -5.61 -1.07
C LEU A 344 21.04 -5.47 -0.80
N ILE A 345 20.55 -4.24 -0.68
CA ILE A 345 19.13 -3.92 -0.55
C ILE A 345 18.63 -3.42 -1.91
N GLY A 346 17.50 -3.96 -2.37
CA GLY A 346 16.89 -3.55 -3.64
C GLY A 346 16.53 -2.06 -3.67
N LYS A 347 16.53 -1.48 -4.87
CA LYS A 347 16.32 -0.04 -5.08
C LYS A 347 15.05 0.50 -4.40
N TRP A 348 13.92 -0.18 -4.58
CA TRP A 348 12.64 0.25 -4.00
C TRP A 348 12.67 0.27 -2.47
N SER A 349 13.22 -0.77 -1.85
CA SER A 349 13.39 -0.83 -0.40
C SER A 349 14.30 0.30 0.10
N ALA A 350 15.38 0.60 -0.63
CA ALA A 350 16.24 1.73 -0.33
C ALA A 350 15.49 3.08 -0.39
N GLU A 351 14.65 3.30 -1.40
CA GLU A 351 13.80 4.50 -1.53
C GLU A 351 12.75 4.63 -0.41
N GLN A 352 12.31 3.52 0.18
CA GLN A 352 11.41 3.55 1.34
C GLN A 352 12.16 3.79 2.66
N LEU A 353 13.43 3.39 2.76
CA LEU A 353 14.25 3.54 3.96
C LEU A 353 15.01 4.86 4.03
N MET A 354 15.39 5.43 2.90
CA MET A 354 16.21 6.64 2.83
C MET A 354 15.35 7.91 2.75
N LYS A 355 14.40 8.07 3.68
CA LYS A 355 13.50 9.24 3.76
C LYS A 355 14.19 10.45 4.38
N SER A 356 13.91 11.63 3.83
CA SER A 356 14.30 12.92 4.39
C SER A 356 13.31 13.39 5.47
N LEU A 357 13.65 14.48 6.18
CA LEU A 357 12.70 15.14 7.08
C LEU A 357 11.47 15.65 6.31
N SER A 358 11.65 16.19 5.10
CA SER A 358 10.54 16.67 4.26
C SER A 358 9.55 15.56 3.89
N ASP A 359 10.05 14.34 3.64
CA ASP A 359 9.20 13.18 3.32
C ASP A 359 8.30 12.76 4.48
N MET A 360 8.74 12.99 5.72
CA MET A 360 8.01 12.62 6.93
C MET A 360 7.09 13.73 7.43
N ARG A 361 7.32 14.98 7.02
CA ARG A 361 6.49 16.11 7.45
C ARG A 361 5.08 15.99 6.90
N ARG A 362 4.09 16.34 7.72
CA ARG A 362 2.69 16.45 7.31
C ARG A 362 2.56 17.41 6.12
N LYS A 363 2.12 16.91 4.97
CA LYS A 363 1.97 17.73 3.75
C LYS A 363 0.66 18.52 3.71
N LYS A 364 -0.32 18.20 4.57
CA LYS A 364 -1.55 18.99 4.76
C LYS A 364 -1.26 20.21 5.63
N ILE A 365 -1.43 21.41 5.10
CA ILE A 365 -1.03 22.67 5.77
C ILE A 365 -2.19 23.42 6.45
N PHE A 366 -3.43 23.03 6.18
CA PHE A 366 -4.62 23.59 6.82
C PHE A 366 -5.26 22.60 7.77
N SER A 367 -5.68 23.10 8.94
CA SER A 367 -6.30 22.33 10.01
C SER A 367 -7.80 22.60 10.18
N PHE A 368 -8.37 23.60 9.50
CA PHE A 368 -9.79 23.92 9.57
C PHE A 368 -10.65 22.93 8.78
N GLU A 369 -11.95 22.88 9.09
CA GLU A 369 -12.94 22.12 8.32
C GLU A 369 -13.77 23.02 7.39
N GLU A 370 -14.40 22.44 6.38
CA GLU A 370 -15.23 23.19 5.41
C GLU A 370 -16.36 23.97 6.07
N LYS A 371 -17.01 23.38 7.07
CA LYS A 371 -18.10 24.03 7.82
C LYS A 371 -17.65 25.26 8.60
N ASP A 372 -16.36 25.38 8.90
CA ASP A 372 -15.80 26.49 9.67
C ASP A 372 -15.47 27.69 8.78
N VAL A 373 -15.52 27.54 7.45
CA VAL A 373 -15.18 28.59 6.49
C VAL A 373 -16.36 29.57 6.30
N GLU A 374 -16.11 30.84 6.61
CA GLU A 374 -17.10 31.93 6.45
C GLU A 374 -16.85 32.78 5.20
N GLN A 375 -15.60 32.96 4.81
CA GLN A 375 -15.25 33.78 3.65
C GLN A 375 -14.00 33.23 2.96
N ILE A 376 -14.00 33.25 1.63
CA ILE A 376 -12.85 32.94 0.80
C ILE A 376 -12.61 34.12 -0.13
N SER A 377 -11.40 34.65 -0.13
CA SER A 377 -10.94 35.69 -1.04
C SER A 377 -9.81 35.15 -1.91
N VAL A 378 -9.92 35.28 -3.23
CA VAL A 378 -8.90 34.92 -4.21
C VAL A 378 -8.48 36.19 -4.95
N ASN A 379 -7.20 36.52 -4.88
CA ASN A 379 -6.61 37.65 -5.58
C ASN A 379 -5.41 37.17 -6.40
N VAL A 380 -5.54 37.24 -7.72
CA VAL A 380 -4.46 36.93 -8.66
C VAL A 380 -4.03 38.25 -9.33
N PRO A 381 -2.76 38.65 -9.25
CA PRO A 381 -2.30 39.88 -9.90
C PRO A 381 -2.69 39.94 -11.38
N GLY A 382 -3.31 41.04 -11.79
CA GLY A 382 -3.80 41.26 -13.16
C GLY A 382 -5.16 40.64 -13.48
N LYS A 383 -5.82 39.97 -12.53
CA LYS A 383 -7.20 39.46 -12.67
C LYS A 383 -8.16 40.20 -11.73
N THR A 384 -9.46 40.09 -12.01
CA THR A 384 -10.50 40.61 -11.13
C THR A 384 -10.44 39.91 -9.78
N PRO A 385 -10.30 40.63 -8.65
CA PRO A 385 -10.36 40.04 -7.33
C PRO A 385 -11.73 39.41 -7.08
N MET A 386 -11.72 38.31 -6.33
CA MET A 386 -12.94 37.58 -5.99
C MET A 386 -13.02 37.40 -4.48
N THR A 387 -14.16 37.76 -3.90
CA THR A 387 -14.47 37.44 -2.51
C THR A 387 -15.88 36.87 -2.42
N VAL A 388 -16.00 35.68 -1.84
CA VAL A 388 -17.28 35.06 -1.49
C VAL A 388 -17.40 34.92 0.01
N ALA A 389 -18.56 35.25 0.56
CA ALA A 389 -18.85 35.12 1.98
C ALA A 389 -20.18 34.40 2.19
N ARG A 390 -20.27 33.68 3.31
CA ARG A 390 -21.48 33.03 3.76
C ARG A 390 -22.41 34.08 4.36
N ASP A 391 -23.67 34.10 3.91
CA ASP A 391 -24.74 34.93 4.42
C ASP A 391 -25.90 34.00 4.83
N GLY A 392 -26.00 33.72 6.13
CA GLY A 392 -26.89 32.68 6.66
C GLY A 392 -26.56 31.30 6.09
N ALA A 393 -27.49 30.72 5.33
CA ALA A 393 -27.32 29.43 4.67
C ALA A 393 -26.71 29.52 3.26
N GLU A 394 -26.60 30.73 2.68
CA GLU A 394 -26.19 30.93 1.30
C GLU A 394 -24.76 31.45 1.18
N TRP A 395 -24.20 31.34 -0.04
CA TRP A 395 -22.96 32.01 -0.42
C TRP A 395 -23.27 33.16 -1.38
N LYS A 396 -22.61 34.30 -1.16
CA LYS A 396 -22.75 35.51 -1.98
C LYS A 396 -21.38 36.02 -2.38
N PHE A 397 -21.29 36.63 -3.57
CA PHE A 397 -20.12 37.43 -3.90
C PHE A 397 -20.19 38.77 -3.17
N ILE A 398 -19.13 39.06 -2.42
CA ILE A 398 -18.85 40.39 -1.89
C ILE A 398 -18.13 41.21 -2.96
N GLU A 399 -17.24 40.55 -3.72
CA GLU A 399 -16.54 41.14 -4.85
C GLU A 399 -16.42 40.12 -6.00
N PRO A 400 -16.87 40.44 -7.23
CA PRO A 400 -17.70 41.60 -7.56
C PRO A 400 -19.10 41.49 -6.92
N ALA A 401 -19.63 42.61 -6.40
CA ALA A 401 -20.95 42.63 -5.77
C ALA A 401 -22.08 42.40 -6.79
N GLY A 402 -23.22 41.85 -6.32
CA GLY A 402 -24.43 41.68 -7.13
C GLY A 402 -24.51 40.36 -7.90
N GLU A 403 -23.50 39.50 -7.78
CA GLU A 403 -23.46 38.16 -8.38
C GLU A 403 -23.90 37.07 -7.39
N PHE A 404 -24.49 36.00 -7.91
CA PHE A 404 -24.86 34.82 -7.14
C PHE A 404 -23.74 33.79 -7.17
N ALA A 405 -23.31 33.32 -5.99
CA ALA A 405 -22.35 32.22 -5.88
C ALA A 405 -23.08 30.87 -5.81
N ALA A 406 -22.60 29.89 -6.58
CA ALA A 406 -23.09 28.53 -6.51
C ALA A 406 -22.53 27.84 -5.25
N ALA A 407 -23.40 27.61 -4.26
CA ALA A 407 -23.00 27.06 -2.96
C ALA A 407 -22.21 25.75 -3.07
N SER A 408 -22.58 24.85 -4.00
CA SER A 408 -21.87 23.59 -4.25
C SER A 408 -20.43 23.79 -4.76
N LYS A 409 -20.20 24.82 -5.57
CA LYS A 409 -18.88 25.15 -6.11
C LYS A 409 -18.01 25.84 -5.07
N VAL A 410 -18.57 26.75 -4.27
CA VAL A 410 -17.85 27.36 -3.14
C VAL A 410 -17.48 26.29 -2.11
N LYS A 411 -18.38 25.36 -1.80
CA LYS A 411 -18.09 24.19 -0.96
C LYS A 411 -16.96 23.34 -1.52
N SER A 412 -16.92 23.14 -2.84
CA SER A 412 -15.84 22.41 -3.52
C SER A 412 -14.48 23.13 -3.39
N LEU A 413 -14.47 24.46 -3.48
CA LEU A 413 -13.27 25.28 -3.23
C LEU A 413 -12.82 25.19 -1.77
N ALA A 414 -13.74 25.33 -0.81
CA ALA A 414 -13.46 25.19 0.63
C ALA A 414 -12.90 23.79 0.96
N ASN A 415 -13.44 22.74 0.35
CA ASN A 415 -12.92 21.37 0.47
C ASN A 415 -11.53 21.20 -0.16
N SER A 416 -11.27 21.85 -1.30
CA SER A 416 -9.95 21.85 -1.95
C SER A 416 -8.89 22.52 -1.08
N LEU A 417 -9.26 23.62 -0.42
CA LEU A 417 -8.41 24.29 0.57
C LEU A 417 -8.21 23.44 1.81
N THR A 418 -9.28 22.89 2.37
CA THR A 418 -9.22 21.98 3.53
C THR A 418 -8.28 20.81 3.26
N ASN A 419 -8.34 20.20 2.07
CA ASN A 419 -7.52 19.05 1.70
C ASN A 419 -6.23 19.43 0.95
N PHE A 420 -5.83 20.71 1.00
CA PHE A 420 -4.66 21.17 0.28
C PHE A 420 -3.40 20.49 0.83
N ARG A 421 -2.72 19.76 -0.05
CA ARG A 421 -1.44 19.10 0.24
C ARG A 421 -0.35 19.72 -0.60
N VAL A 422 0.76 20.07 0.05
CA VAL A 422 1.96 20.58 -0.62
C VAL A 422 2.73 19.45 -1.29
N GLY A 423 3.56 19.79 -2.27
CA GLY A 423 4.48 18.84 -2.90
C GLY A 423 5.59 18.47 -1.94
N ASP A 424 6.56 19.37 -1.75
CA ASP A 424 7.69 19.22 -0.84
C ASP A 424 8.02 20.55 -0.15
N PHE A 425 8.62 20.48 1.03
CA PHE A 425 9.12 21.67 1.72
C PHE A 425 10.48 22.08 1.14
N LEU A 426 10.68 23.38 0.95
CA LEU A 426 11.90 23.90 0.33
C LEU A 426 12.84 24.45 1.39
N ASP A 427 14.09 24.00 1.38
CA ASP A 427 15.14 24.53 2.28
C ASP A 427 15.67 25.88 1.82
N LYS A 428 15.65 26.10 0.50
CA LYS A 428 16.10 27.35 -0.14
C LYS A 428 15.04 27.82 -1.12
N VAL A 429 14.76 29.10 -1.07
CA VAL A 429 13.79 29.78 -1.93
C VAL A 429 14.54 30.87 -2.68
N PRO A 430 14.49 30.91 -4.01
CA PRO A 430 15.06 32.03 -4.78
C PRO A 430 14.41 33.36 -4.38
N ASP A 431 15.18 34.45 -4.37
CA ASP A 431 14.66 35.79 -4.07
C ASP A 431 13.54 36.21 -5.04
N ASP A 432 13.56 35.68 -6.26
CA ASP A 432 12.60 35.97 -7.31
C ASP A 432 11.42 34.99 -7.37
N ALA A 433 11.21 34.16 -6.33
CA ALA A 433 10.12 33.18 -6.26
C ALA A 433 8.71 33.78 -6.34
N GLY A 434 8.57 35.10 -6.18
CA GLY A 434 7.29 35.81 -6.27
C GLY A 434 6.35 35.52 -5.11
N LEU A 435 6.89 35.33 -3.90
CA LEU A 435 6.15 35.07 -2.66
C LEU A 435 5.92 36.34 -1.82
N ASP A 436 5.81 37.48 -2.50
CA ASP A 436 5.67 38.81 -1.91
C ASP A 436 4.38 39.51 -2.42
N ALA A 437 4.40 40.82 -2.64
CA ALA A 437 3.29 41.57 -3.25
C ALA A 437 2.82 40.95 -4.59
N SER A 438 3.72 40.34 -5.36
CA SER A 438 3.46 39.70 -6.66
C SER A 438 2.81 38.30 -6.57
N ALA A 439 2.62 37.75 -5.38
CA ALA A 439 1.98 36.44 -5.20
C ALA A 439 0.47 36.49 -5.50
N ALA A 440 -0.06 35.42 -6.07
CA ALA A 440 -1.49 35.13 -5.96
C ALA A 440 -1.82 34.76 -4.50
N ARG A 441 -2.96 35.23 -4.00
CA ARG A 441 -3.38 35.09 -2.61
C ARG A 441 -4.71 34.37 -2.54
N VAL A 442 -4.78 33.32 -1.72
CA VAL A 442 -6.05 32.72 -1.30
C VAL A 442 -6.18 32.86 0.20
N THR A 443 -7.11 33.71 0.63
CA THR A 443 -7.35 34.02 2.03
C THR A 443 -8.65 33.38 2.50
N VAL A 444 -8.58 32.65 3.61
CA VAL A 444 -9.71 31.99 4.24
C VAL A 444 -9.95 32.63 5.60
N LYS A 445 -11.17 33.10 5.84
CA LYS A 445 -11.63 33.55 7.15
C LYS A 445 -12.51 32.48 7.77
N LEU A 446 -12.19 32.13 9.01
CA LEU A 446 -12.89 31.11 9.79
C LEU A 446 -13.91 31.72 10.75
N SER A 447 -14.91 30.92 11.09
CA SER A 447 -15.96 31.29 12.03
C SER A 447 -15.45 31.53 13.45
N ALA A 448 -16.23 32.28 14.23
CA ALA A 448 -15.95 32.51 15.64
C ALA A 448 -15.94 31.22 16.47
N ALA A 449 -16.78 30.24 16.12
CA ALA A 449 -16.79 28.94 16.77
C ALA A 449 -15.48 28.16 16.57
N ALA A 450 -14.79 28.41 15.45
CA ALA A 450 -13.48 27.84 15.14
C ALA A 450 -12.30 28.74 15.56
N GLY A 451 -12.56 29.82 16.31
CA GLY A 451 -11.52 30.70 16.88
C GLY A 451 -11.26 32.01 16.13
N SER A 452 -12.12 32.44 15.19
CA SER A 452 -12.02 33.71 14.45
C SER A 452 -10.59 33.99 13.94
N GLY A 453 -10.11 33.17 13.00
CA GLY A 453 -8.80 33.31 12.38
C GLY A 453 -8.87 33.60 10.89
N THR A 454 -7.84 34.26 10.36
CA THR A 454 -7.60 34.39 8.92
C THR A 454 -6.29 33.70 8.58
N THR A 455 -6.29 32.89 7.51
CA THR A 455 -5.08 32.30 6.96
C THR A 455 -4.98 32.59 5.48
N THR A 456 -3.78 32.85 4.99
CA THR A 456 -3.54 33.22 3.58
C THR A 456 -2.47 32.31 2.97
N LEU A 457 -2.82 31.65 1.88
CA LEU A 457 -1.89 30.95 1.00
C LEU A 457 -1.34 31.93 -0.04
N LEU A 458 -0.03 32.08 -0.08
CA LEU A 458 0.70 32.78 -1.13
C LEU A 458 1.16 31.76 -2.17
N ILE A 459 0.88 32.02 -3.44
CA ILE A 459 1.30 31.21 -4.58
C ILE A 459 2.12 32.08 -5.52
N GLY A 460 3.40 31.72 -5.67
CA GLY A 460 4.39 32.46 -6.45
C GLY A 460 4.57 31.92 -7.87
N LYS A 461 5.77 32.13 -8.42
CA LYS A 461 6.12 31.77 -9.80
C LYS A 461 6.16 30.26 -10.03
N GLU A 462 5.94 29.92 -11.29
CA GLU A 462 6.18 28.58 -11.82
C GLU A 462 7.68 28.29 -11.89
N TYR A 463 8.06 27.04 -11.65
CA TYR A 463 9.40 26.51 -11.90
C TYR A 463 9.32 25.02 -12.25
N LYS A 464 10.40 24.46 -12.77
CA LYS A 464 10.53 23.01 -12.98
C LYS A 464 11.34 22.38 -11.87
N ASP A 465 10.82 21.29 -11.29
CA ASP A 465 11.56 20.52 -10.29
C ASP A 465 12.66 19.63 -10.93
N LYS A 466 13.35 18.86 -10.08
CA LYS A 466 14.44 17.95 -10.50
C LYS A 466 14.01 16.88 -11.50
N ASP A 467 12.71 16.59 -11.58
CA ASP A 467 12.10 15.59 -12.45
C ASP A 467 11.42 16.25 -13.67
N ASP A 468 11.76 17.51 -13.96
CA ASP A 468 11.21 18.35 -15.05
C ASP A 468 9.68 18.59 -14.93
N GLN A 469 9.10 18.40 -13.74
CA GLN A 469 7.68 18.65 -13.51
C GLN A 469 7.40 20.11 -13.19
N GLU A 470 6.30 20.62 -13.75
CA GLU A 470 5.80 21.96 -13.46
C GLU A 470 5.32 22.08 -12.01
N ARG A 471 5.91 23.01 -11.26
CA ARG A 471 5.60 23.33 -9.86
C ARG A 471 5.47 24.83 -9.68
N TYR A 472 4.87 25.23 -8.56
CA TYR A 472 4.77 26.62 -8.15
C TYR A 472 5.35 26.79 -6.74
N TYR A 473 5.96 27.93 -6.47
CA TYR A 473 6.36 28.26 -5.11
C TYR A 473 5.12 28.58 -4.25
N GLY A 474 5.13 28.16 -3.00
CA GLY A 474 4.04 28.38 -2.05
C GLY A 474 4.54 28.75 -0.66
N LYS A 475 3.76 29.55 0.07
CA LYS A 475 4.01 29.88 1.48
C LYS A 475 2.71 30.19 2.19
N LEU A 476 2.61 29.89 3.48
CA LEU A 476 1.59 30.53 4.32
C LEU A 476 2.07 31.93 4.72
N ASP A 477 1.17 32.89 4.68
CA ASP A 477 1.49 34.24 5.14
C ASP A 477 1.85 34.22 6.64
N GLY A 478 2.82 35.04 7.04
CA GLY A 478 3.38 35.03 8.39
C GLY A 478 4.34 33.88 8.71
N THR A 479 4.53 32.88 7.84
CA THR A 479 5.54 31.81 8.02
C THR A 479 6.79 32.05 7.19
N SER A 480 7.92 31.45 7.58
CA SER A 480 9.16 31.46 6.78
C SER A 480 9.26 30.27 5.83
N GLN A 481 8.65 29.14 6.19
CA GLN A 481 8.72 27.90 5.42
C GLN A 481 7.97 28.02 4.09
N ALA A 482 8.70 27.94 2.98
CA ALA A 482 8.11 27.74 1.67
C ALA A 482 8.02 26.26 1.30
N PHE A 483 7.19 25.97 0.32
CA PHE A 483 6.93 24.64 -0.21
C PHE A 483 6.61 24.70 -1.70
N SER A 484 6.65 23.56 -2.36
CA SER A 484 6.20 23.41 -3.75
C SER A 484 4.69 23.12 -3.80
N ILE A 485 4.03 23.65 -4.81
CA ILE A 485 2.61 23.43 -5.10
C ILE A 485 2.52 22.76 -6.46
N GLN A 486 1.75 21.68 -6.55
CA GLN A 486 1.45 21.01 -7.82
C GLN A 486 0.49 21.84 -8.67
N LYS A 487 0.63 21.76 -10.00
CA LYS A 487 -0.23 22.45 -10.95
C LYS A 487 -1.73 22.29 -10.65
N PHE A 488 -2.19 21.05 -10.46
CA PHE A 488 -3.60 20.78 -10.17
C PHE A 488 -4.04 21.39 -8.83
N SER A 489 -3.18 21.38 -7.79
CA SER A 489 -3.50 21.99 -6.50
C SER A 489 -3.69 23.50 -6.64
N ARG A 490 -2.85 24.16 -7.45
CA ARG A 490 -2.98 25.58 -7.79
C ARG A 490 -4.29 25.86 -8.54
N GLU A 491 -4.58 25.09 -9.59
CA GLU A 491 -5.80 25.26 -10.41
C GLU A 491 -7.10 25.02 -9.61
N ASN A 492 -7.03 24.19 -8.57
CA ASN A 492 -8.17 23.92 -7.70
C ASN A 492 -8.47 25.04 -6.70
N VAL A 493 -7.47 25.86 -6.34
CA VAL A 493 -7.64 26.93 -5.34
C VAL A 493 -7.67 28.34 -5.95
N LEU A 494 -7.04 28.56 -7.11
CA LEU A 494 -7.08 29.82 -7.84
C LEU A 494 -8.28 29.87 -8.80
N LYS A 495 -9.48 29.86 -8.22
CA LYS A 495 -10.74 29.99 -8.96
C LYS A 495 -11.02 31.44 -9.33
N GLU A 496 -11.76 31.61 -10.42
CA GLU A 496 -12.26 32.91 -10.89
C GLU A 496 -13.75 33.07 -10.64
N VAL A 497 -14.28 34.27 -10.88
CA VAL A 497 -15.70 34.59 -10.66
C VAL A 497 -16.61 33.61 -11.43
N ASP A 498 -16.33 33.35 -12.70
CA ASP A 498 -17.11 32.44 -13.54
C ASP A 498 -17.08 30.98 -13.07
N ASP A 499 -15.99 30.56 -12.41
CA ASP A 499 -15.91 29.23 -11.82
C ASP A 499 -16.95 29.07 -10.71
N LEU A 500 -17.14 30.09 -9.87
CA LEU A 500 -18.01 30.02 -8.69
C LEU A 500 -19.43 30.58 -8.93
N LYS A 501 -19.67 31.25 -10.05
CA LYS A 501 -20.97 31.84 -10.38
C LYS A 501 -22.06 30.78 -10.49
N ASP A 502 -23.20 31.05 -9.86
CA ASP A 502 -24.46 30.35 -10.09
C ASP A 502 -25.00 30.83 -11.44
N LYS A 503 -25.08 29.90 -12.39
CA LYS A 503 -25.52 30.22 -13.75
C LYS A 503 -27.04 30.19 -13.88
N ARG A 504 -27.77 29.70 -12.87
CA ARG A 504 -29.23 29.64 -12.92
C ARG A 504 -29.83 31.05 -12.98
N LEU A 505 -30.77 31.23 -13.91
CA LEU A 505 -31.51 32.48 -14.07
C LEU A 505 -32.38 32.78 -12.84
N PHE A 506 -32.99 31.73 -12.28
CA PHE A 506 -33.84 31.80 -11.09
C PHE A 506 -33.35 30.81 -10.03
N ARG A 507 -33.34 31.23 -8.76
CA ARG A 507 -33.05 30.36 -7.60
C ARG A 507 -34.36 29.84 -7.00
N ILE A 508 -35.02 28.95 -7.74
CA ILE A 508 -36.31 28.37 -7.39
C ILE A 508 -36.25 26.86 -7.57
N GLU A 509 -37.10 26.14 -6.85
CA GLU A 509 -37.38 24.73 -7.10
C GLU A 509 -38.65 24.57 -7.96
N GLN A 510 -38.85 23.38 -8.54
CA GLN A 510 -40.03 23.12 -9.38
C GLN A 510 -41.34 23.23 -8.58
N GLU A 511 -41.31 22.83 -7.32
CA GLU A 511 -42.45 22.81 -6.41
C GLU A 511 -42.87 24.24 -6.01
N ASP A 512 -41.97 25.20 -6.09
CA ASP A 512 -42.25 26.60 -5.75
C ASP A 512 -43.18 27.26 -6.78
N ILE A 513 -43.30 26.72 -7.99
CA ILE A 513 -44.09 27.30 -9.08
C ILE A 513 -45.58 26.97 -8.89
N ALA A 514 -46.39 27.98 -8.57
CA ALA A 514 -47.82 27.85 -8.33
C ALA A 514 -48.64 27.85 -9.63
N SER A 515 -48.22 28.63 -10.63
CA SER A 515 -48.86 28.70 -11.95
C SER A 515 -47.90 29.32 -12.96
N PHE A 516 -48.08 29.03 -14.24
CA PHE A 516 -47.32 29.69 -15.30
C PHE A 516 -48.14 29.89 -16.56
N THR A 517 -47.73 30.85 -17.38
CA THR A 517 -48.37 31.21 -18.64
C THR A 517 -47.30 31.31 -19.72
N ILE A 518 -47.52 30.67 -20.86
CA ILE A 518 -46.72 30.79 -22.07
C ILE A 518 -47.48 31.68 -23.05
N LYS A 519 -46.93 32.85 -23.34
CA LYS A 519 -47.48 33.82 -24.28
C LYS A 519 -46.66 33.81 -25.56
N HIS A 520 -47.29 33.32 -26.63
CA HIS A 520 -46.81 33.44 -28.01
C HIS A 520 -47.42 34.70 -28.67
N PRO A 521 -46.91 35.13 -29.83
CA PRO A 521 -47.55 36.20 -30.60
C PRO A 521 -49.00 35.88 -31.04
N ASP A 522 -49.32 34.60 -31.23
CA ASP A 522 -50.59 34.09 -31.78
C ASP A 522 -51.50 33.35 -30.78
N GLU A 523 -50.98 32.89 -29.65
CA GLU A 523 -51.75 32.19 -28.61
C GLU A 523 -51.20 32.40 -27.19
N GLU A 524 -52.07 32.20 -26.19
CA GLU A 524 -51.70 32.25 -24.77
C GLU A 524 -52.18 30.98 -24.06
N LEU A 525 -51.26 30.33 -23.35
CA LEU A 525 -51.47 29.06 -22.65
C LEU A 525 -51.21 29.25 -21.16
N SER A 526 -52.25 29.15 -20.34
CA SER A 526 -52.16 29.30 -18.88
C SER A 526 -52.29 27.96 -18.17
N PHE A 527 -51.40 27.70 -17.21
CA PHE A 527 -51.30 26.44 -16.51
C PHE A 527 -51.41 26.66 -15.00
N ALA A 528 -52.30 25.90 -14.36
CA ALA A 528 -52.49 25.93 -12.92
C ALA A 528 -52.84 24.53 -12.38
N PRO A 529 -52.45 24.21 -11.12
CA PRO A 529 -52.82 22.96 -10.49
C PRO A 529 -54.32 22.90 -10.19
N ALA A 530 -54.89 21.72 -10.33
CA ALA A 530 -56.26 21.37 -9.98
C ALA A 530 -56.27 20.02 -9.24
N LYS A 531 -57.30 19.81 -8.40
CA LYS A 531 -57.49 18.51 -7.72
C LYS A 531 -58.26 17.54 -8.62
N LYS A 532 -57.67 16.38 -8.87
CA LYS A 532 -58.32 15.25 -9.54
C LYS A 532 -58.02 13.96 -8.78
N ASP A 533 -59.06 13.28 -8.32
CA ASP A 533 -58.96 12.05 -7.51
C ASP A 533 -58.02 12.18 -6.30
N GLY A 534 -58.04 13.34 -5.63
CA GLY A 534 -57.20 13.64 -4.47
C GLY A 534 -55.73 13.96 -4.77
N LYS A 535 -55.31 13.90 -6.04
CA LYS A 535 -53.96 14.28 -6.50
C LYS A 535 -53.97 15.63 -7.19
N ASP A 536 -52.85 16.34 -7.12
CA ASP A 536 -52.64 17.56 -7.89
C ASP A 536 -52.28 17.19 -9.34
N VAL A 537 -53.07 17.68 -10.27
CA VAL A 537 -52.83 17.58 -11.71
C VAL A 537 -52.76 18.98 -12.31
N TRP A 538 -52.00 19.16 -13.37
CA TRP A 538 -51.91 20.46 -14.03
C TRP A 538 -52.98 20.56 -15.11
N ASN A 539 -53.71 21.68 -15.13
CA ASN A 539 -54.70 21.98 -16.16
C ASN A 539 -54.20 23.11 -17.06
N LEU A 540 -54.45 22.97 -18.36
CA LEU A 540 -54.21 23.97 -19.40
C LEU A 540 -55.51 24.73 -19.69
N SER A 541 -55.44 26.06 -19.65
CA SER A 541 -56.45 27.01 -20.12
C SER A 541 -55.91 27.78 -21.34
N GLY A 542 -56.73 28.00 -22.36
CA GLY A 542 -56.32 28.63 -23.61
C GLY A 542 -57.25 28.27 -24.78
N PRO A 543 -56.81 28.40 -26.04
CA PRO A 543 -57.62 28.09 -27.23
C PRO A 543 -58.21 26.68 -27.24
N LYS A 544 -57.49 25.70 -26.65
CA LYS A 544 -57.98 24.33 -26.41
C LYS A 544 -57.69 23.91 -24.96
N PRO A 545 -58.64 24.11 -24.03
CA PRO A 545 -58.47 23.71 -22.64
C PRO A 545 -58.29 22.21 -22.49
N LYS A 546 -57.44 21.78 -21.54
CA LYS A 546 -57.15 20.37 -21.29
C LYS A 546 -56.84 20.12 -19.82
N GLU A 547 -57.38 19.04 -19.27
CA GLU A 547 -57.06 18.59 -17.91
C GLU A 547 -55.90 17.61 -17.91
N ASP A 548 -55.21 17.52 -16.76
CA ASP A 548 -54.17 16.52 -16.50
C ASP A 548 -53.07 16.47 -17.57
N VAL A 549 -52.46 17.64 -17.81
CA VAL A 549 -51.35 17.82 -18.75
C VAL A 549 -50.01 17.64 -18.05
N ASN A 550 -49.05 16.99 -18.74
CA ASN A 550 -47.70 16.86 -18.24
C ASN A 550 -46.89 18.14 -18.53
N VAL A 551 -46.56 18.88 -17.48
CA VAL A 551 -45.75 20.11 -17.54
C VAL A 551 -44.38 19.96 -16.86
N SER A 552 -44.02 18.75 -16.42
CA SER A 552 -42.80 18.49 -15.65
C SER A 552 -41.54 19.01 -16.35
N SER A 553 -41.43 18.84 -17.67
CA SER A 553 -40.29 19.33 -18.44
C SER A 553 -40.21 20.85 -18.52
N ILE A 554 -41.33 21.56 -18.40
CA ILE A 554 -41.39 23.03 -18.42
C ILE A 554 -40.96 23.56 -17.05
N LEU A 555 -41.53 23.02 -15.98
CA LEU A 555 -41.20 23.40 -14.62
C LEU A 555 -39.72 23.12 -14.30
N SER A 556 -39.21 21.94 -14.70
CA SER A 556 -37.81 21.61 -14.52
C SER A 556 -36.90 22.53 -15.35
N THR A 557 -37.32 22.92 -16.56
CA THR A 557 -36.56 23.87 -17.38
C THR A 557 -36.52 25.25 -16.71
N LEU A 558 -37.63 25.76 -16.18
CA LEU A 558 -37.67 27.06 -15.49
C LEU A 558 -36.77 27.08 -14.24
N ALA A 559 -36.77 25.99 -13.45
CA ALA A 559 -35.94 25.87 -12.26
C ALA A 559 -34.43 25.68 -12.57
N SER A 560 -34.08 25.12 -13.74
CA SER A 560 -32.70 24.77 -14.13
C SER A 560 -32.15 25.56 -15.31
N LEU A 561 -32.83 26.65 -15.70
CA LEU A 561 -32.42 27.46 -16.84
C LEU A 561 -31.13 28.20 -16.51
N ASP A 562 -30.06 27.87 -17.24
CA ASP A 562 -28.76 28.50 -17.07
C ASP A 562 -28.56 29.62 -18.10
N VAL A 563 -27.98 30.72 -17.63
CA VAL A 563 -27.45 31.81 -18.44
C VAL A 563 -26.05 31.44 -18.92
N GLU A 564 -25.86 31.39 -20.23
CA GLU A 564 -24.57 31.09 -20.85
C GLU A 564 -23.66 32.31 -20.89
N LYS A 565 -24.23 33.47 -21.25
CA LYS A 565 -23.50 34.74 -21.36
C LYS A 565 -24.45 35.93 -21.26
N THR A 566 -24.09 36.95 -20.48
CA THR A 566 -24.80 38.24 -20.46
C THR A 566 -24.19 39.19 -21.50
N LEU A 567 -25.04 39.96 -22.19
CA LEU A 567 -24.67 40.90 -23.24
C LEU A 567 -25.07 42.31 -22.79
N GLU A 568 -24.08 43.13 -22.41
CA GLU A 568 -24.33 44.48 -21.85
C GLU A 568 -24.66 45.53 -22.93
N ASP A 569 -24.23 45.30 -24.17
CA ASP A 569 -24.36 46.28 -25.26
C ASP A 569 -25.61 46.08 -26.14
N LYS A 570 -26.54 45.20 -25.75
CA LYS A 570 -27.75 44.89 -26.54
C LYS A 570 -29.04 45.27 -25.82
N LYS A 571 -30.05 45.70 -26.57
CA LYS A 571 -31.42 45.95 -26.08
C LYS A 571 -32.41 44.92 -26.63
N PRO A 572 -33.60 44.75 -26.02
CA PRO A 572 -34.62 43.81 -26.49
C PRO A 572 -35.00 43.97 -27.97
N GLU A 573 -35.10 45.21 -28.44
CA GLU A 573 -35.41 45.57 -29.83
C GLU A 573 -34.35 45.11 -30.82
N ASP A 574 -33.07 45.09 -30.41
CA ASP A 574 -31.92 44.73 -31.25
C ASP A 574 -31.87 43.22 -31.56
N VAL A 575 -32.62 42.43 -30.79
CA VAL A 575 -32.58 40.96 -30.82
C VAL A 575 -33.96 40.33 -30.99
N GLY A 576 -34.99 41.12 -31.33
CA GLY A 576 -36.33 40.64 -31.64
C GLY A 576 -37.14 40.14 -30.43
N LEU A 577 -36.71 40.45 -29.20
CA LEU A 577 -37.43 40.07 -27.98
C LEU A 577 -38.72 40.88 -27.76
N ASP A 578 -38.87 42.04 -28.41
CA ASP A 578 -40.01 42.95 -28.29
C ASP A 578 -41.18 42.63 -29.23
N LYS A 579 -40.92 41.96 -30.36
CA LYS A 579 -41.93 41.66 -31.40
C LYS A 579 -42.31 40.19 -31.46
N GLU A 580 -41.31 39.32 -31.52
CA GLU A 580 -41.48 37.89 -31.78
C GLU A 580 -41.09 37.03 -30.57
N GLY A 581 -40.80 37.68 -29.44
CA GLY A 581 -40.42 37.01 -28.20
C GLY A 581 -41.56 36.16 -27.62
N ILE A 582 -41.24 34.91 -27.29
CA ILE A 582 -42.12 34.03 -26.52
C ILE A 582 -41.86 34.29 -25.04
N THR A 583 -42.88 34.70 -24.30
CA THR A 583 -42.75 35.04 -22.88
C THR A 583 -43.38 33.97 -22.01
N VAL A 584 -42.59 33.39 -21.12
CA VAL A 584 -43.09 32.53 -20.04
C VAL A 584 -43.11 33.32 -18.75
N SER A 585 -44.29 33.61 -18.23
CA SER A 585 -44.49 34.24 -16.93
C SER A 585 -44.92 33.19 -15.92
N PHE A 586 -44.41 33.24 -14.70
CA PHE A 586 -44.79 32.29 -13.66
C PHE A 586 -44.87 32.96 -12.30
N LYS A 587 -45.76 32.42 -11.46
CA LYS A 587 -46.02 32.87 -10.11
C LYS A 587 -45.56 31.80 -9.13
N LEU A 588 -44.83 32.20 -8.11
CA LEU A 588 -44.41 31.30 -7.05
C LEU A 588 -45.48 31.21 -5.95
N GLN A 589 -45.40 30.17 -5.12
CA GLN A 589 -46.30 29.96 -3.98
C GLN A 589 -46.27 31.11 -2.96
N ASP A 590 -45.14 31.82 -2.84
CA ASP A 590 -45.00 33.01 -1.99
C ASP A 590 -45.66 34.27 -2.58
N GLY A 591 -46.20 34.17 -3.81
CA GLY A 591 -46.90 35.23 -4.52
C GLY A 591 -46.02 36.08 -5.43
N SER A 592 -44.69 35.90 -5.42
CA SER A 592 -43.77 36.58 -6.33
C SER A 592 -43.98 36.15 -7.78
N GLU A 593 -43.72 37.07 -8.72
CA GLU A 593 -43.92 36.87 -10.15
C GLU A 593 -42.62 37.07 -10.91
N HIS A 594 -42.35 36.17 -11.85
CA HIS A 594 -41.15 36.15 -12.67
C HIS A 594 -41.54 35.95 -14.12
N SER A 595 -40.67 36.36 -15.04
CA SER A 595 -40.83 36.00 -16.44
C SER A 595 -39.50 35.77 -17.13
N VAL A 596 -39.51 34.94 -18.17
CA VAL A 596 -38.42 34.82 -19.13
C VAL A 596 -38.99 34.96 -20.53
N THR A 597 -38.42 35.85 -21.33
CA THR A 597 -38.75 36.04 -22.74
C THR A 597 -37.59 35.54 -23.57
N VAL A 598 -37.86 34.71 -24.58
CA VAL A 598 -36.87 34.16 -25.52
C VAL A 598 -37.22 34.58 -26.95
N SER A 599 -36.22 34.88 -27.78
CA SER A 599 -36.41 35.35 -29.16
C SER A 599 -36.20 34.24 -30.20
N GLU A 600 -36.09 34.63 -31.48
CA GLU A 600 -35.51 33.78 -32.52
C GLU A 600 -34.09 33.31 -32.16
N GLU A 601 -33.70 32.23 -32.81
CA GLU A 601 -32.42 31.55 -32.68
C GLU A 601 -31.23 32.45 -33.06
N VAL A 602 -30.15 32.41 -32.28
CA VAL A 602 -28.89 33.06 -32.64
C VAL A 602 -28.09 32.14 -33.58
N ASP A 603 -27.98 30.88 -33.17
CA ASP A 603 -27.30 29.79 -33.87
C ASP A 603 -27.90 28.44 -33.43
N ASP A 604 -27.42 27.33 -34.02
CA ASP A 604 -27.91 25.97 -33.77
C ASP A 604 -27.96 25.56 -32.28
N THR A 605 -27.27 26.28 -31.40
CA THR A 605 -27.12 25.96 -29.98
C THR A 605 -27.75 26.98 -29.03
N SER A 606 -27.91 28.24 -29.42
CA SER A 606 -28.20 29.36 -28.52
C SER A 606 -29.32 30.28 -29.01
N THR A 607 -30.07 30.88 -28.08
CA THR A 607 -31.03 31.97 -28.36
C THR A 607 -30.86 33.13 -27.37
N TYR A 608 -31.33 34.32 -27.74
CA TYR A 608 -31.40 35.46 -26.81
C TYR A 608 -32.58 35.30 -25.86
N ALA A 609 -32.35 35.74 -24.63
CA ALA A 609 -33.35 35.80 -23.60
C ALA A 609 -33.23 37.08 -22.77
N THR A 610 -34.34 37.46 -22.14
CA THR A 610 -34.39 38.49 -21.10
C THR A 610 -35.36 38.08 -20.00
N THR A 611 -35.28 38.74 -18.85
CA THR A 611 -36.19 38.53 -17.72
C THR A 611 -36.69 39.87 -17.19
N SER A 612 -37.89 39.90 -16.64
CA SER A 612 -38.43 41.09 -15.95
C SER A 612 -38.09 41.14 -14.46
N ALA A 613 -37.51 40.07 -13.90
CA ALA A 613 -37.30 39.91 -12.46
C ALA A 613 -35.91 39.36 -12.13
N GLY A 614 -35.47 39.57 -10.88
CA GLY A 614 -34.15 39.13 -10.39
C GLY A 614 -32.99 40.02 -10.84
N PRO A 615 -31.72 39.66 -10.53
CA PRO A 615 -30.55 40.52 -10.79
C PRO A 615 -30.23 40.76 -12.28
N LEU A 616 -30.80 39.94 -13.17
CA LEU A 616 -30.67 40.08 -14.62
C LEU A 616 -31.87 40.78 -15.26
N ALA A 617 -32.77 41.37 -14.46
CA ALA A 617 -33.93 42.09 -14.96
C ALA A 617 -33.54 43.14 -16.01
N GLY A 618 -34.16 43.07 -17.19
CA GLY A 618 -33.92 43.95 -18.32
C GLY A 618 -32.60 43.74 -19.06
N LYS A 619 -31.72 42.84 -18.61
CA LYS A 619 -30.48 42.49 -19.32
C LYS A 619 -30.78 41.47 -20.43
N ILE A 620 -29.96 41.50 -21.48
CA ILE A 620 -29.99 40.49 -22.55
C ILE A 620 -28.94 39.43 -22.25
N PHE A 621 -29.29 38.16 -22.44
CA PHE A 621 -28.37 37.04 -22.23
C PHE A 621 -28.64 35.90 -23.19
N LEU A 622 -27.64 35.03 -23.37
CA LEU A 622 -27.74 33.80 -24.13
C LEU A 622 -28.16 32.65 -23.22
N VAL A 623 -29.04 31.80 -23.74
CA VAL A 623 -29.46 30.55 -23.13
C VAL A 623 -29.45 29.43 -24.17
N SER A 624 -29.27 28.21 -23.72
CA SER A 624 -29.30 27.04 -24.58
C SER A 624 -30.66 26.90 -25.28
N LYS A 625 -30.64 26.89 -26.61
CA LYS A 625 -31.81 26.63 -27.47
C LYS A 625 -32.48 25.31 -27.09
N TYR A 626 -31.69 24.26 -26.88
CA TYR A 626 -32.19 22.94 -26.49
C TYR A 626 -32.98 22.97 -25.18
N LYS A 627 -32.49 23.70 -24.17
CA LYS A 627 -33.20 23.83 -22.88
C LYS A 627 -34.52 24.58 -23.07
N VAL A 628 -34.52 25.70 -23.78
CA VAL A 628 -35.72 26.55 -23.88
C VAL A 628 -36.79 26.04 -24.86
N GLN A 629 -36.53 24.98 -25.64
CA GLN A 629 -37.57 24.31 -26.44
C GLN A 629 -38.80 23.89 -25.62
N ASN A 630 -38.61 23.56 -24.34
CA ASN A 630 -39.73 23.26 -23.44
C ASN A 630 -40.58 24.49 -23.12
N LEU A 631 -39.98 25.68 -23.11
CA LEU A 631 -40.63 26.96 -22.80
C LEU A 631 -41.38 27.52 -24.01
N THR A 632 -41.09 27.02 -25.21
CA THR A 632 -41.70 27.46 -26.48
C THR A 632 -42.77 26.50 -27.00
N LYS A 633 -43.27 25.58 -26.16
CA LYS A 633 -44.33 24.64 -26.54
C LYS A 633 -45.63 25.38 -26.89
N LYS A 634 -46.34 24.88 -27.91
CA LYS A 634 -47.63 25.37 -28.40
C LYS A 634 -48.76 24.38 -28.09
N THR A 635 -50.01 24.79 -28.32
CA THR A 635 -51.20 23.94 -28.06
C THR A 635 -51.05 22.49 -28.56
N PRO A 636 -50.58 22.21 -29.81
CA PRO A 636 -50.47 20.84 -30.32
C PRO A 636 -49.47 19.95 -29.59
N ASP A 637 -48.47 20.53 -28.90
CA ASP A 637 -47.45 19.76 -28.18
C ASP A 637 -48.01 19.02 -26.97
N PHE A 638 -49.15 19.47 -26.46
CA PHE A 638 -49.86 18.85 -25.34
C PHE A 638 -50.88 17.80 -25.78
N ASP A 639 -51.08 17.57 -27.09
CA ASP A 639 -52.03 16.58 -27.61
C ASP A 639 -51.49 15.14 -27.59
N LYS A 640 -50.17 14.97 -27.49
CA LYS A 640 -49.53 13.64 -27.45
C LYS A 640 -49.82 12.96 -26.09
N LYS A 641 -50.40 11.75 -26.13
CA LYS A 641 -50.55 10.90 -24.93
C LYS A 641 -49.17 10.68 -24.28
N PRO A 642 -49.06 10.60 -22.95
CA PRO A 642 -47.80 10.27 -22.28
C PRO A 642 -47.28 8.95 -22.86
N SER A 643 -46.05 8.95 -23.38
CA SER A 643 -45.37 7.71 -23.75
C SER A 643 -45.26 6.82 -22.50
N PRO A 644 -45.47 5.49 -22.60
CA PRO A 644 -45.30 4.60 -21.47
C PRO A 644 -43.85 4.68 -20.95
N PRO A 645 -43.60 4.51 -19.64
CA PRO A 645 -42.23 4.41 -19.12
C PRO A 645 -41.52 3.26 -19.84
N GLY A 646 -40.39 3.57 -20.47
CA GLY A 646 -39.65 2.65 -21.32
C GLY A 646 -39.27 1.35 -20.59
N GLY A 647 -39.60 0.22 -21.21
CA GLY A 647 -38.99 -1.07 -20.88
C GLY A 647 -37.48 -1.07 -21.20
N PRO A 648 -36.72 -2.02 -20.63
CA PRO A 648 -35.27 -1.98 -20.64
C PRO A 648 -34.69 -2.09 -22.06
N GLY A 649 -33.89 -1.08 -22.42
CA GLY A 649 -32.73 -1.13 -23.32
C GLY A 649 -32.81 -2.03 -24.55
N GLY A 650 -33.31 -1.48 -25.65
CA GLY A 650 -32.96 -1.98 -26.98
C GLY A 650 -31.46 -1.83 -27.23
N MET A 651 -30.79 -2.94 -27.49
CA MET A 651 -29.38 -3.02 -27.88
C MET A 651 -29.08 -2.11 -29.09
N PRO A 652 -27.89 -1.47 -29.15
CA PRO A 652 -27.50 -0.69 -30.32
C PRO A 652 -27.23 -1.63 -31.50
N MET A 653 -28.03 -1.47 -32.56
CA MET A 653 -27.91 -2.21 -33.81
C MET A 653 -26.88 -1.49 -34.72
N GLY A 654 -25.80 -2.20 -35.04
CA GLY A 654 -25.10 -2.13 -36.33
C GLY A 654 -24.28 -0.88 -36.67
N MET A 655 -22.97 -0.93 -36.43
CA MET A 655 -22.01 -0.19 -37.25
C MET A 655 -22.04 -0.73 -38.69
N PRO A 656 -22.03 0.11 -39.74
CA PRO A 656 -21.76 -0.35 -41.09
C PRO A 656 -20.28 -0.70 -41.22
N MET A 657 -19.98 -1.95 -41.54
CA MET A 657 -18.67 -2.31 -42.12
C MET A 657 -18.58 -1.68 -43.51
N GLY A 658 -17.59 -0.81 -43.69
CA GLY A 658 -17.17 -0.27 -44.97
C GLY A 658 -15.65 -0.40 -45.08
N MET A 659 -15.23 -0.90 -46.25
CA MET A 659 -13.89 -1.35 -46.68
C MET A 659 -12.71 -0.43 -46.38
#